data_AF-A0AAJ7RD18-F1
#
_entry.id   AF-A0AAJ7RD18-F1
#
_cell.length_a   1.000
_cell.length_b   1.000
_cell.length_c   1.000
_cell.angle_alpha   90.00
_cell.angle_beta   90.00
_cell.angle_gamma   90.00
#
_symmetry.space_group_name_H-M   'P 1'
#
loop_
_entity.id
_entity.type
_entity.pdbx_description
1 polymer ?
#
loop_
_entity_poly.entity_id
_entity_poly.type
_entity_poly.pdbx_seq_one_letter_code
_entity_poly.pdbx_strand_id
1 'polypeptide(L)'
;MGTFVLANSYFNFFEVLCCVMETAGKIKRIFMKNFMCHDAMEVTLNPNVNYIVGRNGSGKSAILLALVVGLGARAHNTSRGSTIKEFVKKGKNTALIEITLANEGSMAYKQEIYGESITISRSIGGASKYRIKNASGHVISSKREELDHIISALNIQVNNPISVLNQDVSRTFLISAGPKEKYDLFMKATRLDVIGNNYKEARVKSEEARQRLERAKQSLAATKKDIDELEKKLHTIESIDDVRIQYEALEHELQWAIVITEKEKLSQLKEIMSSHEERMNNMRAQMESRDSKDSEITRKIEEYEEKIRDLESDMPTHQTAYKTAKEQYTNKKQEYSDKHIVYTQVQSKIKRIEKDADLLRKEIERLDSINQAETKRREAEEQLKKFEEELEEVDAMLRTKQTDQMHLATDTVRLKQEEQTARSNVEISRNEIRSSKHRLSQLKQQSDNNITVFGANIPRLLQRIQEEFKRGRFKKMPRGPIGSHIQMKDKAWTPAVENFLGIGMLGSFCVDNTQDAKTLTTIMSEIFSNNEMPTIMCSKFFDNVHNVSKHSTSAPGYINMLQAMEISDPVVANSLIDGRELECVLLVPTCEEAFKLMEDARRVPRNCKQCITLQGDTVYPDPNYRVYGGRPGLKARVLQVSTAEAIRQLEDETAITQEELKNAIAVHSDVHKKLKRATSELRKVDEEIGKLRSLRVKLNSSMSGLRDKMAQYETDFARVFKKELTELEEKLQLEKKREKELATEISELRKSLETKEIEVKRCRELTESIDIKRDPLKEKIRELEREKRALQMNNTQYERQLRDIQKALQMATAKVETQQRVTDGAIAKATEQSTEQSTTRSINEIQTIMEELKISIDAVDDLCGSKDHIRQELDKKLEKYGDIIDFSVAAEKSNENEDLPGSSLNF
;
A
#
# COMPACT_ATOMS: atom_id res chain seq x y z
N MET A 1 24.12 67.69 -17.41
CA MET A 1 23.12 68.67 -16.94
C MET A 1 21.74 68.14 -17.27
N GLY A 2 21.11 67.42 -16.33
CA GLY A 2 19.86 66.71 -16.57
C GLY A 2 19.04 66.62 -15.28
N THR A 3 18.54 67.76 -14.83
CA THR A 3 17.64 67.91 -13.67
C THR A 3 17.02 69.31 -13.79
N PHE A 4 16.01 69.54 -14.64
CA PHE A 4 15.17 70.76 -14.65
C PHE A 4 14.11 70.69 -15.77
N VAL A 5 13.12 69.77 -15.72
CA VAL A 5 11.95 69.86 -16.64
C VAL A 5 10.59 69.48 -16.01
N LEU A 6 10.50 68.77 -14.89
CA LEU A 6 9.19 68.31 -14.37
C LEU A 6 8.59 69.14 -13.22
N ALA A 7 8.95 70.43 -13.10
CA ALA A 7 8.42 71.32 -12.05
C ALA A 7 7.27 72.25 -12.50
N ASN A 8 6.92 72.29 -13.79
CA ASN A 8 5.93 73.25 -14.32
C ASN A 8 4.50 72.69 -14.51
N SER A 9 4.26 71.43 -14.18
CA SER A 9 2.93 70.80 -14.34
C SER A 9 2.05 70.86 -13.07
N TYR A 10 2.64 71.18 -11.91
CA TYR A 10 1.92 71.19 -10.62
C TYR A 10 1.41 72.58 -10.21
N PHE A 11 1.81 73.65 -10.90
CA PHE A 11 1.37 75.00 -10.55
C PHE A 11 -0.05 75.34 -11.05
N ASN A 12 -0.54 74.65 -12.10
CA ASN A 12 -1.88 74.87 -12.65
C ASN A 12 -3.01 74.11 -11.92
N PHE A 13 -2.68 73.22 -10.97
CA PHE A 13 -3.72 72.54 -10.16
C PHE A 13 -4.18 73.39 -8.97
N PHE A 14 -3.41 74.42 -8.59
CA PHE A 14 -3.76 75.34 -7.51
C PHE A 14 -4.69 76.49 -7.96
N GLU A 15 -4.71 76.83 -9.25
CA GLU A 15 -5.58 77.91 -9.77
C GLU A 15 -7.03 77.50 -10.02
N VAL A 16 -7.33 76.21 -10.18
CA VAL A 16 -8.71 75.73 -10.39
C VAL A 16 -9.50 75.57 -9.08
N LEU A 17 -8.85 75.68 -7.91
CA LEU A 17 -9.51 75.79 -6.61
C LEU A 17 -9.65 77.25 -6.12
N CYS A 18 -9.41 78.23 -7.01
CA CYS A 18 -9.57 79.65 -6.72
C CYS A 18 -10.94 80.19 -7.18
N CYS A 19 -11.96 79.33 -7.22
CA CYS A 19 -13.32 79.83 -6.99
C CYS A 19 -13.42 80.10 -5.49
N VAL A 20 -13.92 81.26 -5.09
CA VAL A 20 -14.16 81.64 -3.69
C VAL A 20 -15.23 80.69 -3.12
N MET A 21 -14.84 79.46 -2.80
CA MET A 21 -15.68 78.48 -2.13
C MET A 21 -15.64 78.85 -0.65
N GLU A 22 -16.80 79.22 -0.12
CA GLU A 22 -16.99 79.42 1.32
C GLU A 22 -16.52 78.15 2.06
N THR A 23 -15.47 78.29 2.86
CA THR A 23 -14.89 77.18 3.61
C THR A 23 -15.56 77.08 4.98
N ALA A 24 -16.19 75.93 5.26
CA ALA A 24 -16.71 75.58 6.58
C ALA A 24 -15.62 75.69 7.65
N GLY A 25 -16.00 76.06 8.88
CA GLY A 25 -15.08 76.16 10.03
C GLY A 25 -14.50 77.56 10.29
N LYS A 26 -14.75 78.54 9.42
CA LYS A 26 -14.39 79.96 9.67
C LYS A 26 -15.14 80.52 10.88
N ILE A 27 -14.46 81.26 11.75
CA ILE A 27 -15.10 81.92 12.89
C ILE A 27 -15.77 83.22 12.40
N LYS A 28 -17.10 83.26 12.37
CA LYS A 28 -17.88 84.46 11.98
C LYS A 28 -17.95 85.47 13.14
N ARG A 29 -18.14 84.99 14.36
CA ARG A 29 -18.43 85.84 15.52
C ARG A 29 -17.99 85.20 16.82
N ILE A 30 -17.52 86.02 17.76
CA ILE A 30 -17.31 85.65 19.15
C ILE A 30 -17.99 86.66 20.08
N PHE A 31 -18.78 86.13 21.01
CA PHE A 31 -19.40 86.91 22.08
C PHE A 31 -18.94 86.36 23.44
N MET A 32 -18.60 87.24 24.36
CA MET A 32 -18.22 86.87 25.71
C MET A 32 -18.89 87.78 26.74
N LYS A 33 -19.35 87.20 27.84
CA LYS A 33 -19.98 87.92 28.96
C LYS A 33 -19.33 87.51 30.27
N ASN A 34 -18.98 88.48 31.10
CA ASN A 34 -18.27 88.31 32.37
C ASN A 34 -16.99 87.45 32.25
N PHE A 35 -16.26 87.58 31.15
CA PHE A 35 -15.08 86.76 30.85
C PHE A 35 -13.81 87.59 31.02
N MET A 36 -12.92 87.17 31.92
CA MET A 36 -11.68 87.87 32.25
C MET A 36 -11.90 89.35 32.61
N CYS A 37 -11.47 90.30 31.78
CA CYS A 37 -11.64 91.73 32.02
C CYS A 37 -12.95 92.31 31.41
N HIS A 38 -13.69 91.52 30.62
CA HIS A 38 -14.83 91.99 29.84
C HIS A 38 -16.17 91.69 30.53
N ASP A 39 -17.03 92.72 30.68
CA ASP A 39 -18.41 92.53 31.16
C ASP A 39 -19.31 91.96 30.08
N ALA A 40 -19.26 92.54 28.88
CA ALA A 40 -19.85 92.01 27.66
C ALA A 40 -19.01 92.53 26.48
N MET A 41 -18.61 91.64 25.59
CA MET A 41 -17.85 91.99 24.38
C MET A 41 -18.30 91.10 23.23
N GLU A 42 -18.58 91.73 22.10
CA GLU A 42 -18.91 91.05 20.84
C GLU A 42 -17.90 91.47 19.78
N VAL A 43 -17.39 90.49 19.03
CA VAL A 43 -16.45 90.70 17.94
C VAL A 43 -16.94 89.90 16.74
N THR A 44 -17.29 90.61 15.67
CA THR A 44 -17.55 90.04 14.35
C THR A 44 -16.25 90.03 13.57
N LEU A 45 -15.87 88.87 13.03
CA LEU A 45 -14.62 88.68 12.32
C LEU A 45 -14.85 88.68 10.81
N ASN A 46 -13.91 89.29 10.09
CA ASN A 46 -13.83 89.23 8.64
C ASN A 46 -13.40 87.82 8.17
N PRO A 47 -13.74 87.42 6.93
CA PRO A 47 -13.50 86.06 6.45
C PRO A 47 -12.04 85.58 6.39
N ASN A 48 -11.08 86.51 6.27
CA ASN A 48 -9.67 86.17 5.99
C ASN A 48 -8.73 86.65 7.12
N VAL A 49 -8.43 87.94 7.17
CA VAL A 49 -7.47 88.51 8.14
C VAL A 49 -8.16 89.54 9.02
N ASN A 50 -7.89 89.47 10.32
CA ASN A 50 -8.48 90.33 11.34
C ASN A 50 -7.38 90.96 12.21
N TYR A 51 -7.31 92.28 12.25
CA TYR A 51 -6.38 93.01 13.11
C TYR A 51 -7.12 93.54 14.35
N ILE A 52 -6.79 93.00 15.52
CA ILE A 52 -7.38 93.43 16.79
C ILE A 52 -6.40 94.36 17.50
N VAL A 53 -6.71 95.65 17.51
CA VAL A 53 -5.87 96.70 18.09
C VAL A 53 -6.46 97.23 19.40
N GLY A 54 -5.60 97.71 20.30
CA GLY A 54 -6.03 98.26 21.60
C GLY A 54 -4.87 98.49 22.55
N ARG A 55 -5.08 99.29 23.60
CA ARG A 55 -4.07 99.59 24.62
C ARG A 55 -3.58 98.32 25.34
N ASN A 56 -2.38 98.35 25.89
CA ASN A 56 -1.91 97.22 26.72
C ASN A 56 -2.83 97.04 27.93
N GLY A 57 -3.15 95.78 28.25
CA GLY A 57 -4.12 95.45 29.30
C GLY A 57 -5.60 95.55 28.90
N SER A 58 -5.93 95.95 27.66
CA SER A 58 -7.33 96.08 27.20
C SER A 58 -8.05 94.75 26.93
N GLY A 59 -7.45 93.61 27.28
CA GLY A 59 -8.09 92.30 27.10
C GLY A 59 -8.01 91.67 25.71
N LYS A 60 -7.09 92.09 24.84
CA LYS A 60 -6.91 91.51 23.49
C LYS A 60 -6.68 90.00 23.52
N SER A 61 -5.75 89.55 24.37
CA SER A 61 -5.44 88.12 24.55
C SER A 61 -6.60 87.32 25.12
N ALA A 62 -7.57 87.97 25.77
CA ALA A 62 -8.77 87.30 26.28
C ALA A 62 -9.65 86.77 25.13
N ILE A 63 -9.62 87.38 23.94
CA ILE A 63 -10.35 86.91 22.77
C ILE A 63 -9.79 85.56 22.29
N LEU A 64 -8.47 85.44 22.18
CA LEU A 64 -7.81 84.18 21.82
C LEU A 64 -8.08 83.09 22.86
N LEU A 65 -8.01 83.43 24.15
CA LEU A 65 -8.33 82.49 25.24
C LEU A 65 -9.80 82.06 25.19
N ALA A 66 -10.73 82.97 24.91
CA ALA A 66 -12.14 82.66 24.77
C ALA A 66 -12.40 81.71 23.60
N LEU A 67 -11.70 81.86 22.47
CA LEU A 67 -11.76 80.92 21.35
C LEU A 67 -11.29 79.51 21.75
N VAL A 68 -10.10 79.43 22.34
CA VAL A 68 -9.47 78.16 22.73
C VAL A 68 -10.31 77.41 23.78
N VAL A 69 -10.77 78.12 24.81
CA VAL A 69 -11.63 77.56 25.87
C VAL A 69 -13.03 77.27 25.32
N GLY A 70 -13.64 78.17 24.57
CA GLY A 70 -14.98 77.98 24.00
C GLY A 70 -15.05 76.76 23.07
N LEU A 71 -13.99 76.48 22.32
CA LEU A 71 -13.87 75.35 21.41
C LEU A 71 -13.25 74.09 22.05
N GLY A 72 -13.26 73.96 23.38
CA GLY A 72 -13.02 72.66 24.01
C GLY A 72 -11.62 72.38 24.55
N ALA A 73 -10.67 73.31 24.43
CA ALA A 73 -9.36 73.12 25.06
C ALA A 73 -9.47 73.09 26.61
N ARG A 74 -8.57 72.35 27.24
CA ARG A 74 -8.46 72.27 28.70
C ARG A 74 -7.78 73.53 29.25
N ALA A 75 -8.17 73.98 30.45
CA ALA A 75 -7.64 75.21 31.05
C ALA A 75 -6.11 75.23 31.16
N HIS A 76 -5.50 74.11 31.57
CA HIS A 76 -4.02 74.01 31.70
C HIS A 76 -3.28 74.19 30.36
N ASN A 77 -3.92 73.98 29.21
CA ASN A 77 -3.29 74.19 27.89
C ASN A 77 -3.16 75.68 27.52
N THR A 78 -3.74 76.58 28.30
CA THR A 78 -3.81 78.01 27.96
C THR A 78 -2.77 78.89 28.67
N SER A 79 -1.93 78.31 29.53
CA SER A 79 -0.85 78.95 30.30
C SER A 79 -1.27 80.14 31.21
N ARG A 80 -2.58 80.44 31.31
CA ARG A 80 -3.14 81.64 31.95
C ARG A 80 -4.10 81.34 33.12
N GLY A 81 -4.45 80.08 33.33
CA GLY A 81 -5.26 79.64 34.47
C GLY A 81 -5.22 78.11 34.65
N SER A 82 -5.22 77.65 35.89
CA SER A 82 -5.17 76.23 36.24
C SER A 82 -6.55 75.57 36.15
N THR A 83 -7.60 76.36 36.42
CA THR A 83 -9.00 75.94 36.38
C THR A 83 -9.86 76.83 35.49
N ILE A 84 -10.94 76.28 34.93
CA ILE A 84 -11.83 77.01 34.02
C ILE A 84 -12.56 78.16 34.75
N LYS A 85 -12.71 78.08 36.07
CA LYS A 85 -13.34 79.13 36.90
C LYS A 85 -12.51 80.41 36.97
N GLU A 86 -11.19 80.33 36.83
CA GLU A 86 -10.30 81.49 36.85
C GLU A 86 -10.51 82.45 35.66
N PHE A 87 -11.21 81.99 34.60
CA PHE A 87 -11.58 82.82 33.46
C PHE A 87 -12.84 83.66 33.70
N VAL A 88 -13.56 83.46 34.81
CA VAL A 88 -14.70 84.30 35.18
C VAL A 88 -14.20 85.63 35.74
N LYS A 89 -14.79 86.73 35.26
CA LYS A 89 -14.44 88.09 35.73
C LYS A 89 -14.59 88.21 37.24
N LYS A 90 -13.59 88.81 37.91
CA LYS A 90 -13.62 89.03 39.36
C LYS A 90 -14.90 89.76 39.77
N GLY A 91 -15.57 89.25 40.81
CA GLY A 91 -16.85 89.78 41.30
C GLY A 91 -18.10 89.27 40.55
N LYS A 92 -17.95 88.33 39.61
CA LYS A 92 -19.05 87.64 38.92
C LYS A 92 -19.01 86.14 39.23
N ASN A 93 -20.18 85.49 39.18
CA ASN A 93 -20.33 84.07 39.49
C ASN A 93 -20.34 83.16 38.24
N THR A 94 -20.61 83.74 37.07
CA THR A 94 -20.71 83.02 35.80
C THR A 94 -20.14 83.83 34.65
N ALA A 95 -19.58 83.13 33.66
CA ALA A 95 -19.16 83.66 32.38
C ALA A 95 -19.83 82.88 31.23
N LEU A 96 -19.99 83.54 30.08
CA LEU A 96 -20.54 82.93 28.87
C LEU A 96 -19.60 83.24 27.71
N ILE A 97 -19.35 82.23 26.88
CA ILE A 97 -18.64 82.36 25.61
C ILE A 97 -19.56 81.79 24.53
N GLU A 98 -19.83 82.53 23.47
CA GLU A 98 -20.52 82.03 22.28
C GLU A 98 -19.64 82.26 21.05
N ILE A 99 -19.42 81.22 20.26
CA ILE A 99 -18.60 81.23 19.06
C ILE A 99 -19.45 80.73 17.91
N THR A 100 -19.64 81.55 16.89
CA THR A 100 -20.38 81.19 15.68
C THR A 100 -19.39 80.83 14.58
N LEU A 101 -19.48 79.60 14.07
CA LEU A 101 -18.69 79.06 12.97
C LEU A 101 -19.53 79.04 11.68
N ALA A 102 -18.88 79.30 10.55
CA ALA A 102 -19.45 79.08 9.22
C ALA A 102 -19.61 77.57 8.97
N ASN A 103 -20.75 77.16 8.42
CA ASN A 103 -21.06 75.78 8.09
C ASN A 103 -21.64 75.70 6.67
N GLU A 104 -20.88 76.27 5.73
CA GLU A 104 -21.20 76.40 4.31
C GLU A 104 -20.08 75.73 3.48
N GLY A 105 -20.41 75.30 2.26
CA GLY A 105 -19.46 74.66 1.35
C GLY A 105 -19.37 73.14 1.49
N SER A 106 -18.50 72.52 0.69
CA SER A 106 -18.38 71.05 0.57
C SER A 106 -17.94 70.33 1.85
N MET A 107 -17.40 71.06 2.82
CA MET A 107 -16.95 70.53 4.11
C MET A 107 -17.89 70.86 5.27
N ALA A 108 -19.14 71.28 4.98
CA ALA A 108 -20.13 71.59 6.01
C ALA A 108 -20.49 70.35 6.85
N TYR A 109 -20.50 70.51 8.17
CA TYR A 109 -20.86 69.46 9.12
C TYR A 109 -22.38 69.38 9.26
N LYS A 110 -22.97 68.24 8.84
CA LYS A 110 -24.41 67.93 8.97
C LYS A 110 -25.28 69.16 8.65
N GLN A 111 -25.09 69.72 7.45
CA GLN A 111 -25.72 70.98 7.04
C GLN A 111 -27.25 70.95 7.14
N GLU A 112 -27.87 69.78 6.93
CA GLU A 112 -29.32 69.58 7.11
C GLU A 112 -29.81 69.83 8.54
N ILE A 113 -28.97 69.58 9.56
CA ILE A 113 -29.33 69.69 10.98
C ILE A 113 -28.95 71.07 11.53
N TYR A 114 -27.74 71.53 11.21
CA TYR A 114 -27.19 72.76 11.79
C TYR A 114 -27.37 74.00 10.90
N GLY A 115 -27.67 73.84 9.61
CA GLY A 115 -27.76 74.94 8.65
C GLY A 115 -26.40 75.58 8.34
N GLU A 116 -26.45 76.82 7.86
CA GLU A 116 -25.31 77.62 7.37
C GLU A 116 -24.32 78.09 8.45
N SER A 117 -24.70 77.97 9.74
CA SER A 117 -23.79 78.32 10.84
C SER A 117 -24.05 77.49 12.09
N ILE A 118 -22.97 77.20 12.82
CA ILE A 118 -23.00 76.47 14.09
C ILE A 118 -22.57 77.41 15.19
N THR A 119 -23.41 77.63 16.20
CA THR A 119 -23.05 78.45 17.37
C THR A 119 -22.77 77.58 18.59
N ILE A 120 -21.51 77.58 19.03
CA ILE A 120 -21.04 76.86 20.21
C ILE A 120 -21.06 77.80 21.40
N SER A 121 -21.89 77.50 22.39
CA SER A 121 -22.08 78.28 23.61
C SER A 121 -21.53 77.50 24.80
N ARG A 122 -20.54 78.07 25.50
CA ARG A 122 -19.93 77.52 26.71
C ARG A 122 -20.26 78.42 27.89
N SER A 123 -21.01 77.89 28.85
CA SER A 123 -21.27 78.57 30.13
C SER A 123 -20.30 78.05 31.19
N ILE A 124 -19.66 78.98 31.90
CA ILE A 124 -18.67 78.73 32.94
C ILE A 124 -19.23 79.26 34.27
N GLY A 125 -19.22 78.43 35.32
CA GLY A 125 -19.79 78.78 36.63
C GLY A 125 -19.66 77.61 37.62
N GLY A 126 -20.75 77.30 38.34
CA GLY A 126 -20.79 76.12 39.23
C GLY A 126 -20.51 74.80 38.50
N ALA A 127 -21.08 74.63 37.31
CA ALA A 127 -20.76 73.54 36.36
C ALA A 127 -20.53 74.13 34.96
N SER A 128 -19.51 73.64 34.24
CA SER A 128 -19.24 74.02 32.85
C SER A 128 -20.16 73.24 31.92
N LYS A 129 -20.97 73.92 31.09
CA LYS A 129 -21.89 73.27 30.15
C LYS A 129 -21.70 73.79 28.72
N TYR A 130 -21.87 72.89 27.75
CA TYR A 130 -21.89 73.21 26.33
C TYR A 130 -23.32 73.20 25.81
N ARG A 131 -23.62 74.10 24.88
CA ARG A 131 -24.85 74.12 24.08
C ARG A 131 -24.45 74.44 22.65
N ILE A 132 -24.79 73.57 21.72
CA ILE A 132 -24.48 73.69 20.31
C ILE A 132 -25.78 74.00 19.58
N LYS A 133 -25.83 75.16 18.93
CA LYS A 133 -27.00 75.70 18.28
C LYS A 133 -26.85 75.67 16.76
N ASN A 134 -27.96 75.46 16.05
CA ASN A 134 -28.04 75.63 14.61
C ASN A 134 -28.16 77.11 14.20
N ALA A 135 -28.23 77.38 12.91
CA ALA A 135 -28.33 78.72 12.33
C ALA A 135 -29.58 79.50 12.80
N SER A 136 -30.68 78.81 13.14
CA SER A 136 -31.90 79.44 13.69
C SER A 136 -31.83 79.70 15.21
N GLY A 137 -30.73 79.33 15.87
CA GLY A 137 -30.51 79.55 17.30
C GLY A 137 -31.06 78.44 18.22
N HIS A 138 -31.64 77.37 17.65
CA HIS A 138 -32.13 76.21 18.41
C HIS A 138 -30.97 75.32 18.86
N VAL A 139 -31.03 74.82 20.10
CA VAL A 139 -30.02 73.90 20.64
C VAL A 139 -30.25 72.51 20.10
N ILE A 140 -29.28 71.99 19.35
CA ILE A 140 -29.32 70.63 18.79
C ILE A 140 -28.67 69.63 19.74
N SER A 141 -27.56 70.02 20.40
CA SER A 141 -26.85 69.14 21.32
C SER A 141 -26.24 69.91 22.49
N SER A 142 -26.09 69.22 23.62
CA SER A 142 -25.34 69.70 24.79
C SER A 142 -24.19 68.74 25.16
N LYS A 143 -23.96 67.70 24.35
CA LYS A 143 -22.92 66.69 24.60
C LYS A 143 -21.55 67.20 24.16
N ARG A 144 -20.52 66.88 24.95
CA ARG A 144 -19.12 67.19 24.63
C ARG A 144 -18.64 66.44 23.37
N GLU A 145 -19.07 65.19 23.20
CA GLU A 145 -18.76 64.34 22.05
C GLU A 145 -19.16 64.99 20.72
N GLU A 146 -20.37 65.55 20.64
CA GLU A 146 -20.83 66.23 19.42
C GLU A 146 -19.98 67.47 19.09
N LEU A 147 -19.51 68.20 20.12
CA LEU A 147 -18.56 69.29 19.93
C LEU A 147 -17.23 68.78 19.39
N ASP A 148 -16.72 67.66 19.90
CA ASP A 148 -15.48 67.05 19.41
C ASP A 148 -15.63 66.56 17.95
N HIS A 149 -16.80 66.01 17.57
CA HIS A 149 -17.11 65.67 16.18
C HIS A 149 -17.11 66.90 15.26
N ILE A 150 -17.73 68.00 15.68
CA ILE A 150 -17.77 69.26 14.91
C ILE A 150 -16.36 69.80 14.71
N ILE A 151 -15.56 69.87 15.79
CA ILE A 151 -14.17 70.35 15.74
C ILE A 151 -13.32 69.45 14.84
N SER A 152 -13.49 68.13 14.93
CA SER A 152 -12.75 67.17 14.11
C SER A 152 -13.13 67.28 12.63
N ALA A 153 -14.43 67.35 12.32
CA ALA A 153 -14.92 67.46 10.94
C ALA A 153 -14.50 68.79 10.28
N LEU A 154 -14.55 69.89 11.03
CA LEU A 154 -14.11 71.20 10.56
C LEU A 154 -12.58 71.40 10.69
N ASN A 155 -11.85 70.37 11.10
CA ASN A 155 -10.39 70.37 11.30
C ASN A 155 -9.85 71.54 12.14
N ILE A 156 -10.59 71.94 13.18
CA ILE A 156 -10.21 73.06 14.06
C ILE A 156 -9.22 72.55 15.12
N GLN A 157 -8.01 73.10 15.14
CA GLN A 157 -6.90 72.55 15.94
C GLN A 157 -6.53 73.42 17.16
N VAL A 158 -7.43 73.53 18.14
CA VAL A 158 -7.21 74.44 19.30
C VAL A 158 -6.05 74.06 20.22
N ASN A 159 -5.64 72.79 20.19
CA ASN A 159 -4.51 72.28 20.99
C ASN A 159 -3.19 72.24 20.19
N ASN A 160 -3.20 72.58 18.90
CA ASN A 160 -1.99 72.65 18.09
C ASN A 160 -1.32 74.02 18.28
N PRO A 161 -0.10 74.08 18.83
CA PRO A 161 0.60 75.34 19.11
C PRO A 161 1.01 76.12 17.85
N ILE A 162 0.99 75.51 16.66
CA ILE A 162 1.17 76.22 15.38
C ILE A 162 -0.13 76.93 14.95
N SER A 163 -1.29 76.30 15.18
CA SER A 163 -2.59 76.90 14.86
C SER A 163 -3.01 77.97 15.86
N VAL A 164 -2.65 77.79 17.13
CA VAL A 164 -2.89 78.75 18.21
C VAL A 164 -1.56 79.08 18.87
N LEU A 165 -0.91 80.14 18.38
CA LEU A 165 0.33 80.62 18.96
C LEU A 165 0.03 81.62 20.09
N ASN A 166 0.11 81.15 21.34
CA ASN A 166 -0.01 82.04 22.49
C ASN A 166 1.35 82.69 22.83
N GLN A 167 1.31 83.84 23.52
CA GLN A 167 2.52 84.64 23.83
C GLN A 167 3.54 83.89 24.71
N ASP A 168 3.06 83.01 25.59
CA ASP A 168 3.92 82.34 26.57
C ASP A 168 4.58 81.09 25.94
N VAL A 169 3.87 80.34 25.10
CA VAL A 169 4.35 79.20 24.29
C VAL A 169 5.36 79.66 23.26
N SER A 170 5.14 80.79 22.58
CA SER A 170 6.13 81.35 21.64
C SER A 170 7.41 81.78 22.36
N ARG A 171 7.31 82.40 23.55
CA ARG A 171 8.46 82.75 24.38
C ARG A 171 9.21 81.52 24.86
N THR A 172 8.51 80.53 25.43
CA THR A 172 9.12 79.28 25.93
C THR A 172 9.81 78.50 24.82
N PHE A 173 9.23 78.48 23.61
CA PHE A 173 9.81 77.83 22.44
C PHE A 173 11.15 78.47 22.02
N LEU A 174 11.22 79.81 22.01
CA LEU A 174 12.42 80.54 21.58
C LEU A 174 13.56 80.50 22.62
N ILE A 175 13.22 80.52 23.92
CA ILE A 175 14.21 80.69 25.00
C ILE A 175 14.69 79.36 25.57
N SER A 176 13.83 78.35 25.65
CA SER A 176 14.02 77.22 26.58
C SER A 176 13.75 75.84 25.98
N ALA A 177 13.41 75.73 24.69
CA ALA A 177 13.09 74.44 24.09
C ALA A 177 14.34 73.58 23.80
N GLY A 178 14.48 72.46 24.52
CA GLY A 178 15.50 71.44 24.24
C GLY A 178 15.20 70.63 22.96
N PRO A 179 16.13 69.79 22.47
CA PRO A 179 15.93 68.97 21.27
C PRO A 179 14.67 68.08 21.34
N LYS A 180 14.40 67.48 22.50
CA LYS A 180 13.22 66.63 22.73
C LYS A 180 11.91 67.42 22.66
N GLU A 181 11.86 68.60 23.27
CA GLU A 181 10.66 69.45 23.25
C GLU A 181 10.37 70.00 21.86
N LYS A 182 11.42 70.28 21.07
CA LYS A 182 11.29 70.63 19.65
C LYS A 182 10.74 69.46 18.83
N TYR A 183 11.19 68.25 19.10
CA TYR A 183 10.66 67.04 18.47
C TYR A 183 9.20 66.80 18.85
N ASP A 184 8.85 66.88 20.14
CA ASP A 184 7.47 66.70 20.60
C ASP A 184 6.54 67.78 20.04
N LEU A 185 7.03 69.03 19.94
CA LEU A 185 6.31 70.11 19.27
C LEU A 185 6.10 69.82 17.78
N PHE A 186 7.14 69.36 17.08
CA PHE A 186 7.05 68.97 15.67
C PHE A 186 6.04 67.84 15.46
N MET A 187 6.09 66.80 16.29
CA MET A 187 5.17 65.66 16.22
C MET A 187 3.72 66.09 16.46
N LYS A 188 3.47 66.94 17.46
CA LYS A 188 2.13 67.51 17.72
C LYS A 188 1.66 68.47 16.63
N ALA A 189 2.58 69.28 16.11
CA ALA A 189 2.30 70.27 15.07
C ALA A 189 1.89 69.62 13.75
N THR A 190 2.58 68.55 13.38
CA THR A 190 2.35 67.75 12.17
C THR A 190 1.28 66.67 12.35
N ARG A 191 0.77 66.48 13.59
CA ARG A 191 -0.15 65.41 13.99
C ARG A 191 0.37 63.98 13.80
N LEU A 192 1.69 63.83 13.63
CA LEU A 192 2.34 62.52 13.54
C LEU A 192 2.21 61.74 14.87
N ASP A 193 2.03 62.43 15.99
CA ASP A 193 1.75 61.82 17.29
C ASP A 193 0.40 61.08 17.32
N VAL A 194 -0.65 61.67 16.75
CA VAL A 194 -1.99 61.05 16.63
C VAL A 194 -1.91 59.82 15.73
N ILE A 195 -1.25 59.95 14.57
CA ILE A 195 -1.07 58.84 13.63
C ILE A 195 -0.33 57.69 14.31
N GLY A 196 0.78 57.97 14.99
CA GLY A 196 1.55 56.96 15.71
C GLY A 196 0.76 56.26 16.81
N ASN A 197 -0.11 56.98 17.53
CA ASN A 197 -0.98 56.38 18.54
C ASN A 197 -2.09 55.51 17.93
N ASN A 198 -2.70 55.96 16.83
CA ASN A 198 -3.70 55.18 16.10
C ASN A 198 -3.11 53.86 15.61
N TYR A 199 -1.90 53.87 15.05
CA TYR A 199 -1.19 52.64 14.64
C TYR A 199 -0.92 51.70 15.82
N LYS A 200 -0.53 52.23 16.98
CA LYS A 200 -0.33 51.41 18.19
C LYS A 200 -1.63 50.76 18.66
N GLU A 201 -2.72 51.51 18.70
CA GLU A 201 -4.03 50.99 19.11
C GLU A 201 -4.56 49.93 18.12
N ALA A 202 -4.45 50.20 16.81
CA ALA A 202 -4.82 49.25 15.77
C ALA A 202 -4.03 47.94 15.91
N ARG A 203 -2.72 48.03 16.16
CA ARG A 203 -1.87 46.85 16.37
C ARG A 203 -2.29 46.02 17.59
N VAL A 204 -2.66 46.67 18.70
CA VAL A 204 -3.14 45.96 19.90
C VAL A 204 -4.46 45.25 19.59
N LYS A 205 -5.42 45.92 18.95
CA LYS A 205 -6.71 45.32 18.58
C LYS A 205 -6.56 44.15 17.61
N SER A 206 -5.66 44.27 16.64
CA SER A 206 -5.33 43.19 15.70
C SER A 206 -4.77 41.96 16.41
N GLU A 207 -3.83 42.14 17.35
CA GLU A 207 -3.28 41.01 18.13
C GLU A 207 -4.34 40.37 19.04
N GLU A 208 -5.22 41.15 19.66
CA GLU A 208 -6.34 40.62 20.46
C GLU A 208 -7.32 39.79 19.59
N ALA A 209 -7.62 40.26 18.38
CA ALA A 209 -8.47 39.53 17.43
C ALA A 209 -7.81 38.20 17.00
N ARG A 210 -6.51 38.24 16.69
CA ARG A 210 -5.71 37.05 16.34
C ARG A 210 -5.74 36.00 17.45
N GLN A 211 -5.57 36.42 18.70
CA GLN A 211 -5.64 35.51 19.85
C GLN A 211 -7.03 34.90 20.08
N ARG A 212 -8.11 35.65 19.79
CA ARG A 212 -9.47 35.09 19.86
C ARG A 212 -9.71 34.05 18.78
N LEU A 213 -9.22 34.29 17.56
CA LEU A 213 -9.30 33.34 16.45
C LEU A 213 -8.57 32.03 16.78
N GLU A 214 -7.35 32.11 17.32
CA GLU A 214 -6.60 30.92 17.72
C GLU A 214 -7.32 30.07 18.79
N ARG A 215 -7.93 30.71 19.80
CA ARG A 215 -8.73 29.99 20.80
C ARG A 215 -9.95 29.31 20.19
N ALA A 216 -10.63 29.98 19.25
CA ALA A 216 -11.76 29.41 18.54
C ALA A 216 -11.34 28.18 17.70
N LYS A 217 -10.20 28.26 16.99
CA LYS A 217 -9.63 27.13 16.23
C LYS A 217 -9.29 25.93 17.12
N GLN A 218 -8.69 26.18 18.28
CA GLN A 218 -8.39 25.12 19.26
C GLN A 218 -9.67 24.44 19.79
N SER A 219 -10.69 25.24 20.13
CA SER A 219 -11.99 24.71 20.59
C SER A 219 -12.69 23.90 19.50
N LEU A 220 -12.60 24.32 18.24
CA LEU A 220 -13.17 23.63 17.09
C LEU A 220 -12.47 22.28 16.87
N ALA A 221 -11.13 22.24 16.93
CA ALA A 221 -10.37 21.00 16.82
C ALA A 221 -10.70 19.99 17.94
N ALA A 222 -10.83 20.47 19.18
CA ALA A 222 -11.22 19.62 20.32
C ALA A 222 -12.64 19.06 20.15
N THR A 223 -13.60 19.91 19.77
CA THR A 223 -15.01 19.50 19.57
C THR A 223 -15.14 18.50 18.41
N LYS A 224 -14.37 18.68 17.33
CA LYS A 224 -14.32 17.72 16.23
C LYS A 224 -13.81 16.35 16.67
N LYS A 225 -12.75 16.31 17.49
CA LYS A 225 -12.21 15.06 18.02
C LYS A 225 -13.24 14.31 18.87
N ASP A 226 -13.98 15.04 19.72
CA ASP A 226 -15.07 14.45 20.51
C ASP A 226 -16.18 13.85 19.62
N ILE A 227 -16.55 14.55 18.53
CA ILE A 227 -17.52 14.07 17.55
C ILE A 227 -17.02 12.77 16.89
N ASP A 228 -15.78 12.76 16.39
CA ASP A 228 -15.17 11.58 15.75
C ASP A 228 -15.14 10.38 16.72
N GLU A 229 -14.90 10.60 18.01
CA GLU A 229 -14.92 9.55 19.03
C GLU A 229 -16.34 9.01 19.30
N LEU A 230 -17.34 9.89 19.35
CA LEU A 230 -18.74 9.50 19.53
C LEU A 230 -19.29 8.74 18.30
N GLU A 231 -18.94 9.18 17.08
CA GLU A 231 -19.30 8.47 15.85
C GLU A 231 -18.68 7.07 15.80
N LYS A 232 -17.42 6.91 16.19
CA LYS A 232 -16.78 5.59 16.29
C LYS A 232 -17.47 4.68 17.30
N LYS A 233 -17.85 5.20 18.47
CA LYS A 233 -18.59 4.43 19.47
C LYS A 233 -19.95 3.99 18.93
N LEU A 234 -20.67 4.89 18.25
CA LEU A 234 -21.95 4.59 17.65
C LEU A 234 -21.84 3.53 16.55
N HIS A 235 -20.86 3.65 15.67
CA HIS A 235 -20.60 2.65 14.62
C HIS A 235 -20.25 1.28 15.22
N THR A 236 -19.49 1.26 16.32
CA THR A 236 -19.14 0.02 17.02
C THR A 236 -20.38 -0.68 17.57
N ILE A 237 -21.30 0.05 18.21
CA ILE A 237 -22.58 -0.49 18.67
C ILE A 237 -23.42 -0.98 17.49
N GLU A 238 -23.51 -0.21 16.40
CA GLU A 238 -24.29 -0.64 15.23
C GLU A 238 -23.72 -1.91 14.58
N SER A 239 -22.40 -2.08 14.58
CA SER A 239 -21.76 -3.31 14.07
C SER A 239 -22.02 -4.54 14.93
N ILE A 240 -22.31 -4.38 16.23
CA ILE A 240 -22.62 -5.51 17.13
C ILE A 240 -24.06 -6.00 16.93
N ASP A 241 -24.98 -5.16 16.43
CA ASP A 241 -26.36 -5.56 16.15
C ASP A 241 -26.39 -6.68 15.09
N ASP A 242 -25.53 -6.61 14.06
CA ASP A 242 -25.37 -7.67 13.05
C ASP A 242 -24.82 -8.97 13.67
N VAL A 243 -23.91 -8.85 14.64
CA VAL A 243 -23.34 -10.00 15.36
C VAL A 243 -24.40 -10.68 16.23
N ARG A 244 -25.32 -9.92 16.84
CA ARG A 244 -26.45 -10.46 17.61
C ARG A 244 -27.40 -11.25 16.72
N ILE A 245 -27.72 -10.75 15.53
CA ILE A 245 -28.54 -11.48 14.55
C ILE A 245 -27.85 -12.78 14.13
N GLN A 246 -26.53 -12.77 13.95
CA GLN A 246 -25.76 -13.98 13.63
C GLN A 246 -25.75 -14.98 14.80
N TYR A 247 -25.67 -14.51 16.05
CA TYR A 247 -25.74 -15.36 17.23
C TYR A 247 -27.09 -16.09 17.33
N GLU A 248 -28.21 -15.37 17.17
CA GLU A 248 -29.55 -15.97 17.14
C GLU A 248 -29.72 -16.97 15.99
N ALA A 249 -29.19 -16.64 14.80
CA ALA A 249 -29.22 -17.55 13.66
C ALA A 249 -28.42 -18.85 13.92
N LEU A 250 -27.26 -18.75 14.58
CA LEU A 250 -26.42 -19.90 14.94
C LEU A 250 -27.07 -20.76 16.04
N GLU A 251 -27.84 -20.16 16.95
CA GLU A 251 -28.61 -20.89 17.96
C GLU A 251 -29.66 -21.79 17.31
N HIS A 252 -30.37 -21.27 16.29
CA HIS A 252 -31.28 -22.07 15.48
C HIS A 252 -30.54 -23.13 14.65
N GLU A 253 -29.40 -22.77 14.06
CA GLU A 253 -28.54 -23.67 13.26
C GLU A 253 -28.05 -24.87 14.09
N LEU A 254 -27.70 -24.65 15.37
CA LEU A 254 -27.22 -25.68 16.30
C LEU A 254 -28.28 -26.77 16.54
N GLN A 255 -29.54 -26.39 16.73
CA GLN A 255 -30.63 -27.35 16.97
C GLN A 255 -30.86 -28.25 15.74
N TRP A 256 -30.78 -27.68 14.54
CA TRP A 256 -30.91 -28.46 13.31
C TRP A 256 -29.68 -29.29 12.99
N ALA A 257 -28.47 -28.86 13.36
CA ALA A 257 -27.26 -29.67 13.25
C ALA A 257 -27.32 -30.95 14.12
N ILE A 258 -27.92 -30.88 15.31
CA ILE A 258 -28.21 -32.04 16.16
C ILE A 258 -29.19 -32.99 15.45
N VAL A 259 -30.24 -32.47 14.83
CA VAL A 259 -31.20 -33.28 14.06
C VAL A 259 -30.53 -33.96 12.87
N ILE A 260 -29.68 -33.26 12.12
CA ILE A 260 -28.98 -33.80 10.94
C ILE A 260 -28.05 -34.94 11.35
N THR A 261 -27.23 -34.76 12.39
CA THR A 261 -26.33 -35.82 12.88
C THR A 261 -27.09 -37.06 13.38
N GLU A 262 -28.22 -36.88 14.07
CA GLU A 262 -29.06 -38.02 14.49
C GLU A 262 -29.81 -38.66 13.31
N LYS A 263 -30.19 -37.90 12.26
CA LYS A 263 -30.74 -38.42 11.00
C LYS A 263 -29.68 -39.21 10.19
N GLU A 264 -28.44 -38.75 10.15
CA GLU A 264 -27.33 -39.44 9.48
C GLU A 264 -26.99 -40.76 10.16
N LYS A 265 -26.91 -40.80 11.50
CA LYS A 265 -26.73 -42.06 12.26
C LYS A 265 -27.85 -43.05 11.95
N LEU A 266 -29.10 -42.57 11.88
CA LEU A 266 -30.25 -43.38 11.51
C LEU A 266 -30.15 -43.89 10.06
N SER A 267 -29.71 -43.05 9.12
CA SER A 267 -29.48 -43.43 7.72
C SER A 267 -28.41 -44.50 7.58
N GLN A 268 -27.25 -44.34 8.25
CA GLN A 268 -26.17 -45.32 8.25
C GLN A 268 -26.64 -46.68 8.80
N LEU A 269 -27.43 -46.68 9.87
CA LEU A 269 -28.00 -47.92 10.42
C LEU A 269 -29.02 -48.55 9.47
N LYS A 270 -29.84 -47.75 8.77
CA LYS A 270 -30.77 -48.23 7.73
C LYS A 270 -30.04 -48.78 6.50
N GLU A 271 -28.93 -48.17 6.09
CA GLU A 271 -28.06 -48.67 5.02
C GLU A 271 -27.39 -50.00 5.40
N ILE A 272 -26.90 -50.13 6.64
CA ILE A 272 -26.34 -51.39 7.14
C ILE A 272 -27.43 -52.48 7.14
N MET A 273 -28.65 -52.16 7.57
CA MET A 273 -29.79 -53.08 7.53
C MET A 273 -30.12 -53.49 6.08
N SER A 274 -30.26 -52.52 5.18
CA SER A 274 -30.51 -52.74 3.75
C SER A 274 -29.40 -53.57 3.10
N SER A 275 -28.13 -53.32 3.42
CA SER A 275 -26.98 -54.10 2.94
C SER A 275 -27.04 -55.55 3.42
N HIS A 276 -27.48 -55.79 4.65
CA HIS A 276 -27.70 -57.15 5.16
C HIS A 276 -28.89 -57.84 4.48
N GLU A 277 -29.98 -57.13 4.19
CA GLU A 277 -31.13 -57.64 3.43
C GLU A 277 -30.76 -57.96 1.97
N GLU A 278 -30.03 -57.08 1.32
CA GLU A 278 -29.57 -57.27 -0.05
C GLU A 278 -28.57 -58.42 -0.14
N ARG A 279 -27.64 -58.54 0.81
CA ARG A 279 -26.75 -59.70 0.93
C ARG A 279 -27.53 -60.99 1.12
N MET A 280 -28.59 -60.98 1.93
CA MET A 280 -29.46 -62.15 2.13
C MET A 280 -30.20 -62.52 0.83
N ASN A 281 -30.78 -61.54 0.14
CA ASN A 281 -31.53 -61.75 -1.10
C ASN A 281 -30.62 -62.20 -2.26
N ASN A 282 -29.44 -61.59 -2.39
CA ASN A 282 -28.44 -61.99 -3.38
C ASN A 282 -27.93 -63.41 -3.10
N MET A 283 -27.68 -63.76 -1.83
CA MET A 283 -27.28 -65.12 -1.47
C MET A 283 -28.38 -66.15 -1.78
N ARG A 284 -29.66 -65.83 -1.53
CA ARG A 284 -30.80 -66.68 -1.92
C ARG A 284 -30.92 -66.84 -3.43
N ALA A 285 -30.84 -65.75 -4.18
CA ALA A 285 -30.88 -65.78 -5.64
C ALA A 285 -29.70 -66.56 -6.25
N GLN A 286 -28.51 -66.48 -5.63
CA GLN A 286 -27.34 -67.27 -6.04
C GLN A 286 -27.50 -68.76 -5.79
N MET A 287 -28.25 -69.17 -4.74
CA MET A 287 -28.59 -70.57 -4.50
C MET A 287 -29.59 -71.08 -5.54
N GLU A 288 -30.69 -70.35 -5.77
CA GLU A 288 -31.71 -70.71 -6.77
C GLU A 288 -31.16 -70.76 -8.20
N SER A 289 -30.28 -69.82 -8.57
CA SER A 289 -29.60 -69.82 -9.87
C SER A 289 -28.59 -70.96 -10.02
N ARG A 290 -28.10 -71.56 -8.94
CA ARG A 290 -27.14 -72.68 -9.00
C ARG A 290 -27.86 -74.02 -9.04
N ASP A 291 -28.99 -74.15 -8.36
CA ASP A 291 -29.84 -75.34 -8.44
C ASP A 291 -30.43 -75.52 -9.85
N SER A 292 -30.75 -74.41 -10.53
CA SER A 292 -31.14 -74.46 -11.95
C SER A 292 -29.99 -74.88 -12.87
N LYS A 293 -28.75 -74.45 -12.59
CA LYS A 293 -27.54 -74.88 -13.33
C LYS A 293 -27.22 -76.36 -13.11
N ASP A 294 -27.38 -76.89 -11.91
CA ASP A 294 -27.18 -78.33 -11.62
C ASP A 294 -28.15 -79.20 -12.44
N SER A 295 -29.41 -78.76 -12.54
CA SER A 295 -30.44 -79.41 -13.36
C SER A 295 -30.13 -79.35 -14.86
N GLU A 296 -29.63 -78.21 -15.34
CA GLU A 296 -29.29 -78.00 -16.75
C GLU A 296 -28.04 -78.79 -17.19
N ILE A 297 -27.02 -78.88 -16.33
CA ILE A 297 -25.81 -79.69 -16.55
C ILE A 297 -26.18 -81.17 -16.67
N THR A 298 -27.11 -81.66 -15.84
CA THR A 298 -27.57 -83.05 -15.86
C THR A 298 -28.24 -83.41 -17.19
N ARG A 299 -29.10 -82.53 -17.72
CA ARG A 299 -29.77 -82.73 -19.02
C ARG A 299 -28.79 -82.75 -20.21
N LYS A 300 -27.73 -81.94 -20.15
CA LYS A 300 -26.71 -81.85 -21.22
C LYS A 300 -25.81 -83.09 -21.28
N ILE A 301 -25.57 -83.75 -20.15
CA ILE A 301 -24.79 -84.99 -20.11
C ILE A 301 -25.54 -86.12 -20.85
N GLU A 302 -26.84 -86.28 -20.57
CA GLU A 302 -27.70 -87.30 -21.23
C GLU A 302 -27.78 -87.10 -22.76
N GLU A 303 -27.90 -85.86 -23.22
CA GLU A 303 -27.97 -85.53 -24.65
C GLU A 303 -26.67 -85.85 -25.42
N TYR A 304 -25.50 -85.76 -24.76
CA TYR A 304 -24.21 -86.07 -25.39
C TYR A 304 -23.91 -87.57 -25.42
N GLU A 305 -24.43 -88.36 -24.48
CA GLU A 305 -24.28 -89.83 -24.47
C GLU A 305 -25.09 -90.53 -25.56
N GLU A 306 -26.21 -89.95 -26.00
CA GLU A 306 -27.02 -90.46 -27.10
C GLU A 306 -26.34 -90.21 -28.46
N LYS A 307 -25.80 -89.01 -28.67
CA LYS A 307 -25.11 -88.62 -29.92
C LYS A 307 -23.81 -89.39 -30.21
N ILE A 308 -23.12 -89.89 -29.19
CA ILE A 308 -21.92 -90.72 -29.36
C ILE A 308 -22.28 -92.11 -29.90
N ARG A 309 -23.46 -92.64 -29.54
CA ARG A 309 -23.91 -93.99 -29.93
C ARG A 309 -24.22 -94.11 -31.42
N ASP A 310 -24.80 -93.05 -32.00
CA ASP A 310 -25.15 -93.02 -33.42
C ASP A 310 -23.92 -92.86 -34.35
N LEU A 311 -22.83 -92.27 -33.86
CA LEU A 311 -21.61 -92.04 -34.64
C LEU A 311 -20.71 -93.28 -34.79
N GLU A 312 -20.85 -94.30 -33.94
CA GLU A 312 -19.98 -95.49 -33.90
C GLU A 312 -20.41 -96.61 -34.89
N SER A 313 -21.55 -96.45 -35.60
CA SER A 313 -22.11 -97.42 -36.57
C SER A 313 -21.37 -97.50 -37.92
N ASP A 314 -20.76 -96.42 -38.42
CA ASP A 314 -20.38 -96.29 -39.85
C ASP A 314 -18.85 -96.32 -40.13
N MET A 315 -18.02 -96.53 -39.10
CA MET A 315 -16.56 -96.37 -39.13
C MET A 315 -15.74 -97.37 -40.00
N PRO A 316 -16.10 -98.66 -40.14
CA PRO A 316 -15.22 -99.64 -40.81
C PRO A 316 -15.04 -99.41 -42.33
N THR A 317 -16.00 -98.76 -42.97
CA THR A 317 -16.09 -98.61 -44.44
C THR A 317 -15.21 -97.47 -44.98
N HIS A 318 -14.92 -96.45 -44.17
CA HIS A 318 -14.18 -95.26 -44.60
C HIS A 318 -12.65 -95.42 -44.49
N GLN A 319 -12.18 -96.28 -43.59
CA GLN A 319 -10.74 -96.44 -43.28
C GLN A 319 -9.96 -97.18 -44.37
N THR A 320 -10.63 -98.02 -45.17
CA THR A 320 -10.05 -98.75 -46.31
C THR A 320 -9.89 -97.88 -47.56
N ALA A 321 -10.78 -96.91 -47.79
CA ALA A 321 -10.72 -96.01 -48.96
C ALA A 321 -9.60 -94.95 -48.88
N TYR A 322 -9.23 -94.50 -47.68
CA TYR A 322 -8.17 -93.48 -47.47
C TYR A 322 -6.76 -94.00 -47.83
N LYS A 323 -6.50 -95.29 -47.61
CA LYS A 323 -5.15 -95.88 -47.78
C LYS A 323 -4.72 -95.93 -49.25
N THR A 324 -5.65 -96.24 -50.16
CA THR A 324 -5.39 -96.36 -51.61
C THR A 324 -5.20 -95.01 -52.32
N ALA A 325 -5.87 -93.95 -51.85
CA ALA A 325 -5.73 -92.62 -52.46
C ALA A 325 -4.36 -91.97 -52.17
N LYS A 326 -3.76 -92.24 -50.99
CA LYS A 326 -2.52 -91.60 -50.53
C LYS A 326 -1.28 -92.01 -51.34
N GLU A 327 -1.21 -93.26 -51.80
CA GLU A 327 -0.09 -93.77 -52.61
C GLU A 327 -0.03 -93.15 -54.02
N GLN A 328 -1.17 -92.76 -54.59
CA GLN A 328 -1.22 -92.16 -55.93
C GLN A 328 -0.78 -90.69 -55.96
N TYR A 329 -0.96 -89.94 -54.87
CA TYR A 329 -0.54 -88.53 -54.76
C TYR A 329 0.99 -88.37 -54.66
N THR A 330 1.65 -89.25 -53.89
CA THR A 330 3.10 -89.17 -53.65
C THR A 330 3.93 -89.33 -54.92
N ASN A 331 3.52 -90.19 -55.85
CA ASN A 331 4.28 -90.42 -57.09
C ASN A 331 4.24 -89.23 -58.05
N LYS A 332 3.13 -88.47 -58.07
CA LYS A 332 2.94 -87.34 -59.01
C LYS A 332 3.59 -86.03 -58.53
N LYS A 333 3.81 -85.89 -57.22
CA LYS A 333 4.48 -84.74 -56.59
C LYS A 333 5.97 -84.66 -56.92
N GLN A 334 6.62 -85.82 -57.06
CA GLN A 334 8.04 -85.90 -57.41
C GLN A 334 8.31 -85.29 -58.80
N GLU A 335 7.44 -85.57 -59.78
CA GLU A 335 7.58 -85.18 -61.19
C GLU A 335 7.40 -83.66 -61.43
N TYR A 336 6.58 -82.98 -60.62
CA TYR A 336 6.39 -81.52 -60.67
C TYR A 336 7.63 -80.75 -60.16
N SER A 337 8.30 -81.28 -59.13
CA SER A 337 9.43 -80.60 -58.47
C SER A 337 10.64 -80.45 -59.39
N ASP A 338 10.93 -81.47 -60.20
CA ASP A 338 12.13 -81.52 -61.04
C ASP A 338 12.09 -80.50 -62.19
N LYS A 339 10.91 -80.21 -62.75
CA LYS A 339 10.76 -79.20 -63.82
C LYS A 339 10.71 -77.74 -63.32
N HIS A 340 10.25 -77.50 -62.09
CA HIS A 340 10.13 -76.13 -61.56
C HIS A 340 11.49 -75.45 -61.31
N ILE A 341 12.51 -76.24 -60.95
CA ILE A 341 13.88 -75.75 -60.69
C ILE A 341 14.52 -75.13 -61.95
N VAL A 342 14.22 -75.68 -63.14
CA VAL A 342 14.78 -75.22 -64.42
C VAL A 342 14.19 -73.87 -64.85
N TYR A 343 12.91 -73.62 -64.55
CA TYR A 343 12.23 -72.36 -64.88
C TYR A 343 12.80 -71.16 -64.10
N THR A 344 13.12 -71.33 -62.82
CA THR A 344 13.65 -70.25 -61.97
C THR A 344 15.04 -69.76 -62.40
N GLN A 345 15.85 -70.63 -63.02
CA GLN A 345 17.19 -70.26 -63.50
C GLN A 345 17.15 -69.31 -64.70
N VAL A 346 16.17 -69.45 -65.61
CA VAL A 346 16.02 -68.61 -66.82
C VAL A 346 15.58 -67.18 -66.47
N GLN A 347 14.68 -67.00 -65.50
CA GLN A 347 14.21 -65.67 -65.05
C GLN A 347 15.31 -64.78 -64.48
N SER A 348 16.31 -65.37 -63.82
CA SER A 348 17.40 -64.62 -63.20
C SER A 348 18.34 -63.96 -64.21
N LYS A 349 18.45 -64.51 -65.44
CA LYS A 349 19.30 -63.99 -66.51
C LYS A 349 18.67 -62.77 -67.21
N ILE A 350 17.35 -62.77 -67.42
CA ILE A 350 16.63 -61.66 -68.09
C ILE A 350 16.74 -60.35 -67.30
N LYS A 351 16.59 -60.40 -65.98
CA LYS A 351 16.65 -59.21 -65.10
C LYS A 351 17.99 -58.48 -65.07
N ARG A 352 19.10 -59.16 -65.42
CA ARG A 352 20.43 -58.52 -65.45
C ARG A 352 20.62 -57.66 -66.70
N ILE A 353 20.14 -58.13 -67.86
CA ILE A 353 20.29 -57.44 -69.16
C ILE A 353 19.41 -56.17 -69.25
N GLU A 354 18.23 -56.15 -68.62
CA GLU A 354 17.35 -54.97 -68.59
C GLU A 354 17.92 -53.79 -67.80
N LYS A 355 18.74 -54.08 -66.78
CA LYS A 355 19.30 -53.06 -65.90
C LYS A 355 20.43 -52.25 -66.56
N ASP A 356 21.17 -52.87 -67.47
CA ASP A 356 22.30 -52.26 -68.18
C ASP A 356 21.83 -51.35 -69.34
N ALA A 357 20.70 -51.64 -69.98
CA ALA A 357 20.12 -50.82 -71.06
C ALA A 357 19.48 -49.50 -70.56
N ASP A 358 18.94 -49.48 -69.34
CA ASP A 358 18.27 -48.31 -68.75
C ASP A 358 19.24 -47.21 -68.31
N LEU A 359 20.49 -47.58 -67.98
CA LEU A 359 21.56 -46.64 -67.62
C LEU A 359 22.08 -45.84 -68.82
N LEU A 360 22.13 -46.43 -70.02
CA LEU A 360 22.58 -45.77 -71.24
C LEU A 360 21.52 -44.84 -71.87
N ARG A 361 20.22 -45.09 -71.62
CA ARG A 361 19.13 -44.22 -72.10
C ARG A 361 19.07 -42.86 -71.38
N LYS A 362 19.37 -42.85 -70.08
CA LYS A 362 19.31 -41.63 -69.24
C LYS A 362 20.40 -40.61 -69.56
N GLU A 363 21.53 -41.03 -70.13
CA GLU A 363 22.63 -40.11 -70.46
C GLU A 363 22.47 -39.42 -71.83
N ILE A 364 21.66 -39.99 -72.74
CA ILE A 364 21.36 -39.41 -74.07
C ILE A 364 20.30 -38.30 -73.98
N GLU A 365 19.38 -38.40 -73.01
CA GLU A 365 18.31 -37.41 -72.79
C GLU A 365 18.83 -36.09 -72.18
N ARG A 366 20.03 -36.13 -71.55
CA ARG A 366 20.66 -34.97 -70.91
C ARG A 366 21.28 -33.96 -71.89
N LEU A 367 21.45 -34.32 -73.17
CA LEU A 367 22.26 -33.58 -74.15
C LEU A 367 21.48 -32.94 -75.32
N ASP A 368 20.16 -33.11 -75.41
CA ASP A 368 19.34 -32.62 -76.55
C ASP A 368 18.43 -31.40 -76.23
N SER A 369 18.69 -30.63 -75.16
CA SER A 369 17.88 -29.42 -74.85
C SER A 369 18.68 -28.13 -74.57
N ILE A 370 19.50 -27.72 -75.52
CA ILE A 370 19.91 -26.31 -75.68
C ILE A 370 19.47 -25.82 -77.05
N ASN A 371 18.24 -25.31 -77.12
CA ASN A 371 17.84 -24.42 -78.20
C ASN A 371 16.80 -23.42 -77.70
N GLN A 372 17.21 -22.59 -76.73
CA GLN A 372 16.43 -21.47 -76.19
C GLN A 372 17.36 -20.46 -75.50
N ALA A 373 18.53 -20.18 -76.09
CA ALA A 373 19.50 -19.26 -75.49
C ALA A 373 19.05 -17.78 -75.47
N GLU A 374 18.04 -17.43 -76.28
CA GLU A 374 17.48 -16.07 -76.34
C GLU A 374 16.23 -15.89 -75.46
N THR A 375 15.38 -16.94 -75.33
CA THR A 375 14.25 -16.94 -74.39
C THR A 375 14.73 -17.07 -72.95
N LYS A 376 15.77 -17.87 -72.66
CA LYS A 376 16.35 -17.99 -71.31
C LYS A 376 17.00 -16.69 -70.83
N ARG A 377 17.50 -15.83 -71.72
CA ARG A 377 18.04 -14.52 -71.35
C ARG A 377 16.93 -13.53 -70.95
N ARG A 378 15.80 -13.56 -71.68
CA ARG A 378 14.61 -12.74 -71.38
C ARG A 378 13.87 -13.24 -70.14
N GLU A 379 13.79 -14.55 -69.94
CA GLU A 379 13.31 -15.19 -68.70
C GLU A 379 14.25 -14.89 -67.52
N ALA A 380 15.57 -14.84 -67.74
CA ALA A 380 16.53 -14.45 -66.71
C ALA A 380 16.42 -12.96 -66.35
N GLU A 381 16.17 -12.06 -67.31
CA GLU A 381 15.88 -10.64 -67.05
C GLU A 381 14.55 -10.45 -66.29
N GLU A 382 13.50 -11.21 -66.65
CA GLU A 382 12.21 -11.17 -65.96
C GLU A 382 12.27 -11.81 -64.56
N GLN A 383 13.05 -12.87 -64.37
CA GLN A 383 13.36 -13.45 -63.05
C GLN A 383 14.22 -12.51 -62.21
N LEU A 384 15.16 -11.78 -62.81
CA LEU A 384 15.96 -10.79 -62.12
C LEU A 384 15.07 -9.66 -61.60
N LYS A 385 14.12 -9.18 -62.43
CA LYS A 385 13.12 -8.18 -62.01
C LYS A 385 12.19 -8.68 -60.89
N LYS A 386 11.71 -9.94 -60.98
CA LYS A 386 10.93 -10.56 -59.90
C LYS A 386 11.73 -10.70 -58.61
N PHE A 387 13.00 -11.06 -58.69
CA PHE A 387 13.88 -11.10 -57.52
C PHE A 387 14.21 -9.71 -56.97
N GLU A 388 14.24 -8.66 -57.80
CA GLU A 388 14.37 -7.27 -57.34
C GLU A 388 13.10 -6.81 -56.58
N GLU A 389 11.90 -7.15 -57.08
CA GLU A 389 10.62 -6.88 -56.40
C GLU A 389 10.49 -7.68 -55.08
N GLU A 390 10.83 -8.97 -55.08
CA GLU A 390 10.87 -9.80 -53.87
C GLU A 390 11.93 -9.32 -52.87
N LEU A 391 13.07 -8.79 -53.34
CA LEU A 391 14.10 -8.22 -52.48
C LEU A 391 13.61 -6.93 -51.81
N GLU A 392 12.87 -6.09 -52.54
CA GLU A 392 12.27 -4.87 -52.00
C GLU A 392 11.20 -5.19 -50.94
N GLU A 393 10.37 -6.21 -51.19
CA GLU A 393 9.40 -6.72 -50.22
C GLU A 393 10.10 -7.28 -48.96
N VAL A 394 11.14 -8.09 -49.13
CA VAL A 394 11.93 -8.65 -48.02
C VAL A 394 12.67 -7.55 -47.25
N ASP A 395 13.19 -6.52 -47.92
CA ASP A 395 13.83 -5.36 -47.29
C ASP A 395 12.82 -4.50 -46.53
N ALA A 396 11.59 -4.34 -47.03
CA ALA A 396 10.49 -3.69 -46.30
C ALA A 396 10.08 -4.49 -45.06
N MET A 397 9.90 -5.81 -45.19
CA MET A 397 9.61 -6.71 -44.05
C MET A 397 10.73 -6.70 -43.01
N LEU A 398 12.00 -6.63 -43.45
CA LEU A 398 13.16 -6.50 -42.57
C LEU A 398 13.13 -5.21 -41.76
N ARG A 399 12.77 -4.07 -42.37
CA ARG A 399 12.66 -2.78 -41.67
C ARG A 399 11.57 -2.81 -40.60
N THR A 400 10.40 -3.37 -40.94
CA THR A 400 9.29 -3.52 -39.98
C THR A 400 9.71 -4.41 -38.81
N LYS A 401 10.25 -5.59 -39.08
CA LYS A 401 10.66 -6.54 -38.03
C LYS A 401 11.85 -6.03 -37.19
N GLN A 402 12.77 -5.27 -37.77
CA GLN A 402 13.85 -4.60 -37.02
C GLN A 402 13.33 -3.52 -36.07
N THR A 403 12.25 -2.84 -36.45
CA THR A 403 11.58 -1.88 -35.57
C THR A 403 10.91 -2.61 -34.40
N ASP A 404 10.21 -3.72 -34.67
CA ASP A 404 9.64 -4.59 -33.62
C ASP A 404 10.72 -5.14 -32.67
N GLN A 405 11.87 -5.57 -33.22
CA GLN A 405 13.03 -6.03 -32.45
C GLN A 405 13.55 -4.94 -31.50
N MET A 406 13.65 -3.69 -31.97
CA MET A 406 14.11 -2.57 -31.15
C MET A 406 13.17 -2.29 -29.98
N HIS A 407 11.85 -2.29 -30.22
CA HIS A 407 10.86 -2.10 -29.16
C HIS A 407 10.91 -3.23 -28.13
N LEU A 408 10.89 -4.49 -28.57
CA LEU A 408 10.96 -5.66 -27.69
C LEU A 408 12.28 -5.76 -26.92
N ALA A 409 13.40 -5.38 -27.53
CA ALA A 409 14.70 -5.34 -26.86
C ALA A 409 14.71 -4.29 -25.74
N THR A 410 14.15 -3.10 -25.99
CA THR A 410 14.03 -2.03 -25.01
C THR A 410 13.15 -2.46 -23.83
N ASP A 411 11.99 -3.08 -24.10
CA ASP A 411 11.11 -3.61 -23.06
C ASP A 411 11.75 -4.74 -22.25
N THR A 412 12.53 -5.61 -22.91
CA THR A 412 13.27 -6.69 -22.25
C THR A 412 14.33 -6.14 -21.28
N VAL A 413 15.04 -5.07 -21.65
CA VAL A 413 16.04 -4.42 -20.77
C VAL A 413 15.35 -3.80 -19.56
N ARG A 414 14.23 -3.09 -19.76
CA ARG A 414 13.45 -2.50 -18.66
C ARG A 414 12.96 -3.56 -17.68
N LEU A 415 12.32 -4.63 -18.19
CA LEU A 415 11.81 -5.73 -17.37
C LEU A 415 12.93 -6.48 -16.63
N LYS A 416 14.14 -6.55 -17.21
CA LYS A 416 15.30 -7.18 -16.55
C LYS A 416 15.80 -6.35 -15.36
N GLN A 417 15.77 -5.02 -15.46
CA GLN A 417 16.11 -4.14 -14.35
C GLN A 417 15.06 -4.21 -13.22
N GLU A 418 13.78 -4.27 -13.59
CA GLU A 418 12.67 -4.51 -12.63
C GLU A 418 12.80 -5.87 -11.95
N GLU A 419 13.16 -6.94 -12.68
CA GLU A 419 13.36 -8.28 -12.10
C GLU A 419 14.52 -8.29 -11.11
N GLN A 420 15.63 -7.61 -11.44
CA GLN A 420 16.80 -7.52 -10.58
C GLN A 420 16.49 -6.79 -9.27
N THR A 421 15.75 -5.68 -9.32
CA THR A 421 15.33 -4.96 -8.10
C THR A 421 14.39 -5.78 -7.24
N ALA A 422 13.37 -6.42 -7.85
CA ALA A 422 12.45 -7.31 -7.14
C ALA A 422 13.19 -8.51 -6.51
N ARG A 423 14.18 -9.07 -7.21
CA ARG A 423 15.02 -10.16 -6.70
C ARG A 423 15.85 -9.75 -5.50
N SER A 424 16.48 -8.56 -5.55
CA SER A 424 17.24 -8.02 -4.42
C SER A 424 16.36 -7.86 -3.17
N ASN A 425 15.13 -7.37 -3.33
CA ASN A 425 14.19 -7.24 -2.21
C ASN A 425 13.84 -8.60 -1.58
N VAL A 426 13.59 -9.62 -2.41
CA VAL A 426 13.36 -10.99 -1.93
C VAL A 426 14.56 -11.52 -1.14
N GLU A 427 15.78 -11.22 -1.58
CA GLU A 427 17.01 -11.66 -0.90
C GLU A 427 17.22 -10.95 0.43
N ILE A 428 16.95 -9.64 0.50
CA ILE A 428 17.00 -8.85 1.74
C ILE A 428 16.04 -9.42 2.77
N SER A 429 14.75 -9.56 2.44
CA SER A 429 13.74 -10.08 3.37
C SER A 429 14.03 -11.53 3.78
N ARG A 430 14.57 -12.37 2.89
CA ARG A 430 15.02 -13.73 3.26
C ARG A 430 16.13 -13.72 4.29
N ASN A 431 17.11 -12.84 4.12
CA ASN A 431 18.25 -12.73 5.04
C ASN A 431 17.79 -12.20 6.41
N GLU A 432 16.85 -11.27 6.45
CA GLU A 432 16.23 -10.75 7.68
C GLU A 432 15.41 -11.82 8.42
N ILE A 433 14.63 -12.62 7.70
CA ILE A 433 13.92 -13.77 8.30
C ILE A 433 14.91 -14.79 8.84
N ARG A 434 16.01 -15.05 8.12
CA ARG A 434 17.03 -16.01 8.55
C ARG A 434 17.72 -15.55 9.83
N SER A 435 18.10 -14.28 9.92
CA SER A 435 18.74 -13.72 11.13
C SER A 435 17.76 -13.70 12.31
N SER A 436 16.51 -13.30 12.08
CA SER A 436 15.46 -13.26 13.12
C SER A 436 15.11 -14.66 13.64
N LYS A 437 14.95 -15.65 12.74
CA LYS A 437 14.76 -17.07 13.11
C LYS A 437 15.95 -17.65 13.86
N HIS A 438 17.16 -17.28 13.48
CA HIS A 438 18.37 -17.72 14.19
C HIS A 438 18.37 -17.18 15.63
N ARG A 439 18.08 -15.89 15.81
CA ARG A 439 17.96 -15.26 17.13
C ARG A 439 16.84 -15.85 17.98
N LEU A 440 15.68 -16.13 17.37
CA LEU A 440 14.55 -16.78 18.02
C LEU A 440 14.89 -18.20 18.48
N SER A 441 15.59 -18.98 17.65
CA SER A 441 16.08 -20.31 18.02
C SER A 441 17.03 -20.26 19.21
N GLN A 442 17.96 -19.30 19.22
CA GLN A 442 18.90 -19.09 20.32
C GLN A 442 18.17 -18.75 21.64
N LEU A 443 17.15 -17.88 21.61
CA LEU A 443 16.37 -17.53 22.80
C LEU A 443 15.50 -18.70 23.28
N LYS A 444 14.91 -19.48 22.37
CA LYS A 444 14.12 -20.68 22.73
C LYS A 444 14.94 -21.78 23.39
N GLN A 445 16.21 -21.94 22.99
CA GLN A 445 17.10 -22.96 23.58
C GLN A 445 17.53 -22.63 25.02
N GLN A 446 17.39 -21.39 25.48
CA GLN A 446 17.85 -20.92 26.78
C GLN A 446 16.77 -20.10 27.50
N SER A 447 15.55 -20.63 27.56
CA SER A 447 14.35 -19.95 28.09
C SER A 447 14.45 -19.53 29.56
N ASP A 448 15.29 -20.20 30.35
CA ASP A 448 15.28 -20.11 31.82
C ASP A 448 16.11 -18.94 32.39
N ASN A 449 16.91 -18.26 31.56
CA ASN A 449 17.80 -17.19 32.00
C ASN A 449 17.46 -15.85 31.33
N ASN A 450 16.90 -14.89 32.07
CA ASN A 450 16.60 -13.53 31.56
C ASN A 450 17.84 -12.75 31.03
N ILE A 451 19.05 -13.23 31.29
CA ILE A 451 20.30 -12.63 30.79
C ILE A 451 20.57 -13.00 29.31
N THR A 452 19.91 -14.03 28.77
CA THR A 452 20.09 -14.49 27.38
C THR A 452 19.60 -13.48 26.34
N VAL A 453 18.76 -12.54 26.76
CA VAL A 453 18.24 -11.44 25.94
C VAL A 453 19.38 -10.50 25.46
N PHE A 454 20.48 -10.41 26.23
CA PHE A 454 21.70 -9.68 25.86
C PHE A 454 22.62 -10.47 24.92
N GLY A 455 22.37 -11.78 24.73
CA GLY A 455 23.11 -12.66 23.84
C GLY A 455 23.20 -14.10 24.35
N ALA A 456 23.11 -15.08 23.44
CA ALA A 456 23.07 -16.50 23.78
C ALA A 456 24.32 -17.04 24.51
N ASN A 457 25.48 -16.43 24.26
CA ASN A 457 26.75 -16.82 24.89
C ASN A 457 27.07 -16.01 26.16
N ILE A 458 26.25 -15.02 26.53
CA ILE A 458 26.48 -14.16 27.69
C ILE A 458 26.45 -14.94 29.01
N PRO A 459 25.50 -15.87 29.27
CA PRO A 459 25.53 -16.67 30.50
C PRO A 459 26.82 -17.48 30.65
N ARG A 460 27.30 -18.08 29.55
CA ARG A 460 28.56 -18.82 29.51
C ARG A 460 29.76 -17.91 29.78
N LEU A 461 29.75 -16.69 29.22
CA LEU A 461 30.77 -15.69 29.47
C LEU A 461 30.79 -15.26 30.95
N LEU A 462 29.63 -14.99 31.56
CA LEU A 462 29.55 -14.61 32.98
C LEU A 462 30.09 -15.71 33.90
N GLN A 463 29.74 -16.96 33.63
CA GLN A 463 30.27 -18.12 34.37
C GLN A 463 31.81 -18.17 34.23
N ARG A 464 32.33 -18.00 33.02
CA ARG A 464 33.77 -18.04 32.75
C ARG A 464 34.53 -16.88 33.41
N ILE A 465 33.96 -15.67 33.40
CA ILE A 465 34.51 -14.51 34.10
C ILE A 465 34.59 -14.80 35.60
N GLN A 466 33.54 -15.38 36.19
CA GLN A 466 33.51 -15.70 37.62
C GLN A 466 34.55 -16.77 38.01
N GLU A 467 34.74 -17.79 37.17
CA GLU A 467 35.78 -18.81 37.34
C GLU A 467 37.19 -18.21 37.29
N GLU A 468 37.48 -17.38 36.29
CA GLU A 468 38.81 -16.78 36.11
C GLU A 468 39.10 -15.70 37.16
N PHE A 469 38.07 -15.03 37.68
CA PHE A 469 38.18 -14.14 38.84
C PHE A 469 38.54 -14.93 40.11
N LYS A 470 37.88 -16.07 40.37
CA LYS A 470 38.23 -16.96 41.50
C LYS A 470 39.65 -17.51 41.40
N ARG A 471 40.17 -17.69 40.17
CA ARG A 471 41.56 -18.09 39.89
C ARG A 471 42.57 -16.95 40.02
N GLY A 472 42.13 -15.73 40.36
CA GLY A 472 43.00 -14.57 40.56
C GLY A 472 43.57 -13.96 39.28
N ARG A 473 43.02 -14.30 38.09
CA ARG A 473 43.50 -13.75 36.81
C ARG A 473 43.00 -12.33 36.53
N PHE A 474 41.94 -11.91 37.20
CA PHE A 474 41.40 -10.56 37.16
C PHE A 474 41.75 -9.81 38.44
N LYS A 475 42.25 -8.58 38.33
CA LYS A 475 42.53 -7.72 39.49
C LYS A 475 41.24 -7.15 40.07
N LYS A 476 40.32 -6.75 39.20
CA LYS A 476 38.96 -6.31 39.55
C LYS A 476 37.96 -7.07 38.69
N MET A 477 36.81 -7.40 39.27
CA MET A 477 35.76 -8.17 38.59
C MET A 477 35.12 -7.32 37.48
N PRO A 478 35.14 -7.75 36.20
CA PRO A 478 34.40 -7.08 35.14
C PRO A 478 32.91 -6.94 35.47
N ARG A 479 32.31 -5.78 35.16
CA ARG A 479 30.88 -5.49 35.40
C ARG A 479 30.12 -5.53 34.08
N GLY A 480 29.07 -6.33 33.99
CA GLY A 480 28.21 -6.38 32.80
C GLY A 480 27.36 -7.65 32.73
N PRO A 481 26.50 -7.78 31.70
CA PRO A 481 26.22 -6.77 30.67
C PRO A 481 25.56 -5.52 31.29
N ILE A 482 25.93 -4.32 30.82
CA ILE A 482 25.49 -3.04 31.40
C ILE A 482 23.98 -2.98 31.61
N GLY A 483 23.19 -3.41 30.62
CA GLY A 483 21.73 -3.32 30.71
C GLY A 483 21.09 -4.19 31.78
N SER A 484 21.79 -5.20 32.31
CA SER A 484 21.28 -6.01 33.44
C SER A 484 21.26 -5.24 34.77
N HIS A 485 22.00 -4.13 34.85
CA HIS A 485 22.08 -3.24 36.02
C HIS A 485 21.18 -2.02 35.91
N ILE A 486 20.40 -1.88 34.82
CA ILE A 486 19.53 -0.72 34.56
C ILE A 486 18.08 -1.14 34.77
N GLN A 487 17.36 -0.38 35.60
CA GLN A 487 15.92 -0.46 35.74
C GLN A 487 15.29 0.90 35.46
N MET A 488 14.23 0.92 34.66
CA MET A 488 13.47 2.16 34.42
C MET A 488 12.47 2.37 35.55
N LYS A 489 12.39 3.60 36.08
CA LYS A 489 11.36 3.97 37.08
C LYS A 489 9.97 3.98 36.47
N ASP A 490 9.88 4.41 35.21
CA ASP A 490 8.68 4.35 34.39
C ASP A 490 8.93 3.47 33.17
N LYS A 491 8.17 2.38 33.06
CA LYS A 491 8.31 1.39 32.00
C LYS A 491 7.98 1.93 30.62
N ALA A 492 7.19 3.00 30.51
CA ALA A 492 6.82 3.60 29.22
C ALA A 492 8.04 4.11 28.44
N TRP A 493 9.10 4.52 29.14
CA TRP A 493 10.33 5.04 28.54
C TRP A 493 11.31 3.95 28.09
N THR A 494 11.09 2.70 28.47
CA THR A 494 12.00 1.58 28.20
C THR A 494 12.34 1.43 26.71
N PRO A 495 11.37 1.45 25.77
CA PRO A 495 11.68 1.32 24.34
C PRO A 495 12.54 2.48 23.81
N ALA A 496 12.19 3.72 24.18
CA ALA A 496 12.90 4.93 23.74
C ALA A 496 14.34 4.98 24.27
N VAL A 497 14.51 4.62 25.55
CA VAL A 497 15.81 4.53 26.21
C VAL A 497 16.68 3.42 25.62
N GLU A 498 16.10 2.24 25.36
CA GLU A 498 16.81 1.12 24.77
C GLU A 498 17.34 1.47 23.37
N ASN A 499 16.50 2.14 22.57
CA ASN A 499 16.88 2.65 21.25
C ASN A 499 18.02 3.67 21.33
N PHE A 500 18.00 4.56 22.33
CA PHE A 500 19.03 5.57 22.53
C PHE A 500 20.39 4.98 22.94
N LEU A 501 20.40 4.10 23.94
CA LEU A 501 21.63 3.48 24.41
C LEU A 501 22.22 2.53 23.36
N GLY A 502 21.33 1.83 22.66
CA GLY A 502 21.65 0.83 21.65
C GLY A 502 22.02 -0.51 22.25
N ILE A 503 21.70 -1.58 21.53
CA ILE A 503 21.92 -2.98 21.97
C ILE A 503 23.41 -3.26 22.26
N GLY A 504 24.33 -2.70 21.47
CA GLY A 504 25.77 -2.86 21.67
C GLY A 504 26.27 -2.28 23.01
N MET A 505 25.74 -1.13 23.42
CA MET A 505 26.07 -0.52 24.72
C MET A 505 25.47 -1.34 25.87
N LEU A 506 24.22 -1.77 25.72
CA LEU A 506 23.54 -2.55 26.76
C LEU A 506 24.18 -3.93 26.99
N GLY A 507 24.73 -4.54 25.94
CA GLY A 507 25.46 -5.82 26.00
C GLY A 507 26.93 -5.71 26.42
N SER A 508 27.45 -4.50 26.65
CA SER A 508 28.87 -4.26 26.92
C SER A 508 29.29 -4.56 28.37
N PHE A 509 30.60 -4.61 28.59
CA PHE A 509 31.23 -4.89 29.89
C PHE A 509 32.23 -3.80 30.29
N CYS A 510 32.16 -3.34 31.54
CA CYS A 510 33.11 -2.42 32.14
C CYS A 510 34.27 -3.18 32.80
N VAL A 511 35.50 -2.71 32.59
CA VAL A 511 36.74 -3.26 33.18
C VAL A 511 37.60 -2.14 33.75
N ASP A 512 38.25 -2.39 34.89
CA ASP A 512 38.98 -1.38 35.65
C ASP A 512 40.31 -0.94 35.01
N ASN A 513 40.99 -1.87 34.34
CA ASN A 513 42.35 -1.67 33.85
C ASN A 513 42.64 -2.44 32.57
N THR A 514 43.69 -2.04 31.85
CA THR A 514 44.08 -2.60 30.55
C THR A 514 44.46 -4.08 30.63
N GLN A 515 44.94 -4.56 31.77
CA GLN A 515 45.30 -5.98 31.95
C GLN A 515 44.04 -6.84 32.02
N ASP A 516 43.06 -6.43 32.82
CA ASP A 516 41.76 -7.09 32.91
C ASP A 516 41.02 -7.00 31.57
N ALA A 517 41.13 -5.87 30.85
CA ALA A 517 40.61 -5.74 29.48
C ALA A 517 41.18 -6.81 28.53
N LYS A 518 42.51 -7.00 28.51
CA LYS A 518 43.17 -8.02 27.69
C LYS A 518 42.72 -9.44 28.06
N THR A 519 42.67 -9.75 29.35
CA THR A 519 42.19 -11.07 29.83
C THR A 519 40.75 -11.33 29.38
N LEU A 520 39.88 -10.32 29.51
CA LEU A 520 38.50 -10.42 29.07
C LEU A 520 38.38 -10.57 27.56
N THR A 521 39.18 -9.83 26.77
CA THR A 521 39.23 -9.98 25.31
C THR A 521 39.63 -11.40 24.91
N THR A 522 40.63 -12.00 25.57
CA THR A 522 41.02 -13.40 25.31
C THR A 522 39.88 -14.36 25.59
N ILE A 523 39.23 -14.24 26.75
CA ILE A 523 38.07 -15.08 27.11
C ILE A 523 36.92 -14.90 26.12
N MET A 524 36.63 -13.67 25.69
CA MET A 524 35.61 -13.39 24.68
C MET A 524 35.97 -14.01 23.33
N SER A 525 37.23 -13.94 22.89
CA SER A 525 37.65 -14.52 21.61
C SER A 525 37.52 -16.06 21.57
N GLU A 526 37.71 -16.73 22.71
CA GLU A 526 37.51 -18.18 22.85
C GLU A 526 36.02 -18.58 22.79
N ILE A 527 35.13 -17.75 23.34
CA ILE A 527 33.69 -18.06 23.44
C ILE A 527 32.93 -17.63 22.18
N PHE A 528 33.33 -16.53 21.55
CA PHE A 528 32.59 -15.87 20.45
C PHE A 528 33.24 -16.05 19.08
N SER A 529 34.06 -17.08 18.85
CA SER A 529 34.95 -17.23 17.68
C SER A 529 34.41 -16.77 16.31
N ASN A 530 33.12 -17.01 16.00
CA ASN A 530 32.44 -16.56 14.76
C ASN A 530 31.25 -15.61 14.98
N ASN A 531 30.98 -15.18 16.22
CA ASN A 531 29.87 -14.31 16.61
C ASN A 531 30.35 -12.89 16.97
N GLU A 532 29.45 -11.91 16.95
CA GLU A 532 29.77 -10.55 17.40
C GLU A 532 30.22 -10.51 18.86
N MET A 533 31.40 -9.94 19.11
CA MET A 533 31.95 -9.82 20.46
C MET A 533 31.35 -8.62 21.20
N PRO A 534 30.98 -8.77 22.48
CA PRO A 534 30.56 -7.63 23.31
C PRO A 534 31.65 -6.55 23.42
N THR A 535 31.23 -5.29 23.45
CA THR A 535 32.16 -4.17 23.64
C THR A 535 32.70 -4.15 25.08
N ILE A 536 34.00 -3.84 25.22
CA ILE A 536 34.66 -3.67 26.52
C ILE A 536 34.95 -2.19 26.74
N MET A 537 34.44 -1.63 27.83
CA MET A 537 34.73 -0.26 28.27
C MET A 537 35.73 -0.28 29.40
N CYS A 538 36.92 0.26 29.15
CA CYS A 538 37.98 0.33 30.16
C CYS A 538 37.93 1.68 30.86
N SER A 539 37.48 1.70 32.12
CA SER A 539 37.42 2.88 32.98
C SER A 539 37.78 2.48 34.41
N LYS A 540 38.49 3.35 35.13
CA LYS A 540 38.88 3.06 36.52
C LYS A 540 37.62 2.96 37.39
N PHE A 541 37.53 1.93 38.23
CA PHE A 541 36.36 1.73 39.06
C PHE A 541 36.37 2.68 40.26
N PHE A 542 35.23 3.30 40.48
CA PHE A 542 34.96 4.14 41.64
C PHE A 542 33.72 3.60 42.36
N ASP A 543 33.77 3.60 43.69
CA ASP A 543 32.70 3.04 44.52
C ASP A 543 31.49 3.99 44.68
N ASN A 544 31.66 5.26 44.28
CA ASN A 544 30.61 6.29 44.33
C ASN A 544 30.26 6.78 42.93
N VAL A 545 28.97 7.11 42.73
CA VAL A 545 28.49 7.71 41.48
C VAL A 545 29.05 9.13 41.32
N HIS A 546 29.44 9.51 40.11
CA HIS A 546 29.95 10.83 39.78
C HIS A 546 28.93 11.92 40.12
N ASN A 547 29.40 12.99 40.77
CA ASN A 547 28.56 14.13 41.09
C ASN A 547 28.35 14.99 39.83
N VAL A 548 27.24 14.76 39.16
CA VAL A 548 26.87 15.44 37.90
C VAL A 548 25.97 16.67 38.11
N SER A 549 25.75 17.12 39.35
CA SER A 549 24.79 18.21 39.65
C SER A 549 25.05 19.51 38.88
N LYS A 550 26.31 19.81 38.52
CA LYS A 550 26.69 20.99 37.73
C LYS A 550 26.38 20.87 36.24
N HIS A 551 26.33 19.65 35.72
CA HIS A 551 26.16 19.33 34.30
C HIS A 551 24.78 18.76 33.97
N SER A 552 24.00 18.41 35.00
CA SER A 552 22.63 17.94 34.86
C SER A 552 21.74 18.98 34.18
N THR A 553 21.01 18.54 33.15
CA THR A 553 19.88 19.28 32.59
C THR A 553 18.66 19.12 33.48
N SER A 554 17.85 20.16 33.57
CA SER A 554 16.60 20.18 34.35
C SER A 554 15.63 21.15 33.71
N ALA A 555 14.40 20.71 33.49
CA ALA A 555 13.31 21.53 32.97
C ALA A 555 12.03 21.27 33.79
N PRO A 556 11.19 22.28 34.05
CA PRO A 556 9.94 22.08 34.78
C PRO A 556 9.04 21.06 34.06
N GLY A 557 8.63 20.01 34.76
CA GLY A 557 7.76 18.95 34.23
C GLY A 557 8.46 17.82 33.46
N TYR A 558 9.78 17.89 33.27
CA TYR A 558 10.55 16.86 32.57
C TYR A 558 11.71 16.36 33.43
N ILE A 559 12.05 15.08 33.27
CA ILE A 559 13.18 14.44 33.94
C ILE A 559 14.30 14.19 32.95
N ASN A 560 15.54 14.20 33.42
CA ASN A 560 16.66 13.74 32.61
C ASN A 560 16.79 12.21 32.65
N MET A 561 17.49 11.64 31.67
CA MET A 561 17.60 10.20 31.50
C MET A 561 18.25 9.51 32.71
N LEU A 562 19.26 10.15 33.31
CA LEU A 562 19.90 9.60 34.51
C LEU A 562 18.93 9.51 35.71
N GLN A 563 18.05 10.50 35.89
CA GLN A 563 17.05 10.49 36.95
C GLN A 563 15.91 9.50 36.69
N ALA A 564 15.61 9.22 35.42
CA ALA A 564 14.59 8.26 35.00
C ALA A 564 15.01 6.79 35.23
N MET A 565 16.31 6.55 35.33
CA MET A 565 16.90 5.23 35.57
C MET A 565 17.21 5.00 37.05
N GLU A 566 17.12 3.75 37.47
CA GLU A 566 17.72 3.20 38.68
C GLU A 566 18.84 2.24 38.27
N ILE A 567 20.09 2.61 38.58
CA ILE A 567 21.28 1.85 38.20
C ILE A 567 21.88 1.24 39.46
N SER A 568 21.95 -0.10 39.51
CA SER A 568 22.32 -0.83 40.73
C SER A 568 23.81 -0.77 41.08
N ASP A 569 24.68 -0.58 40.08
CA ASP A 569 26.15 -0.60 40.24
C ASP A 569 26.74 0.79 39.92
N PRO A 570 27.45 1.44 40.87
CA PRO A 570 28.07 2.76 40.66
C PRO A 570 29.06 2.84 39.50
N VAL A 571 29.77 1.74 39.19
CA VAL A 571 30.73 1.68 38.08
C VAL A 571 29.99 1.74 36.74
N VAL A 572 28.85 1.05 36.65
CA VAL A 572 28.00 1.07 35.46
C VAL A 572 27.36 2.44 35.27
N ALA A 573 26.88 3.06 36.36
CA ALA A 573 26.35 4.43 36.33
C ALA A 573 27.40 5.44 35.82
N ASN A 574 28.62 5.38 36.36
CA ASN A 574 29.72 6.24 35.94
C ASN A 574 30.11 6.03 34.47
N SER A 575 30.16 4.77 34.03
CA SER A 575 30.48 4.45 32.63
C SER A 575 29.43 4.98 31.65
N LEU A 576 28.15 4.99 32.05
CA LEU A 576 27.06 5.56 31.25
C LEU A 576 27.07 7.08 31.25
N ILE A 577 27.37 7.72 32.40
CA ILE A 577 27.57 9.17 32.50
C ILE A 577 28.70 9.61 31.57
N ASP A 578 29.87 8.95 31.66
CA ASP A 578 31.04 9.32 30.85
C ASP A 578 30.84 9.04 29.36
N GLY A 579 30.18 7.93 29.01
CA GLY A 579 30.02 7.50 27.61
C GLY A 579 28.82 8.09 26.88
N ARG A 580 27.73 8.38 27.57
CA ARG A 580 26.44 8.79 26.98
C ARG A 580 25.85 10.07 27.59
N GLU A 581 26.49 10.64 28.62
CA GLU A 581 26.12 11.92 29.23
C GLU A 581 24.62 11.96 29.60
N LEU A 582 24.14 10.91 30.27
CA LEU A 582 22.72 10.70 30.57
C LEU A 582 22.08 11.86 31.32
N GLU A 583 22.87 12.58 32.12
CA GLU A 583 22.46 13.78 32.84
C GLU A 583 22.16 14.97 31.93
N CYS A 584 22.68 14.97 30.70
CA CYS A 584 22.48 16.02 29.69
C CYS A 584 21.35 15.69 28.70
N VAL A 585 20.70 14.52 28.84
CA VAL A 585 19.63 14.04 27.95
C VAL A 585 18.28 14.19 28.64
N LEU A 586 17.36 14.94 28.03
CA LEU A 586 16.02 15.18 28.60
C LEU A 586 14.98 14.22 27.99
N LEU A 587 14.05 13.72 28.81
CA LEU A 587 12.92 12.91 28.35
C LEU A 587 11.67 13.77 28.23
N VAL A 588 11.13 13.91 27.01
CA VAL A 588 9.99 14.79 26.68
C VAL A 588 8.90 13.96 26.01
N PRO A 589 7.68 13.82 26.57
CA PRO A 589 6.71 12.82 26.11
C PRO A 589 6.36 12.90 24.62
N THR A 590 6.19 14.11 24.09
CA THR A 590 5.71 14.34 22.73
C THR A 590 6.71 15.09 21.86
N CYS A 591 6.66 14.85 20.54
CA CYS A 591 7.49 15.56 19.57
C CYS A 591 7.20 17.06 19.55
N GLU A 592 5.93 17.45 19.71
CA GLU A 592 5.53 18.86 19.72
C GLU A 592 6.15 19.62 20.91
N GLU A 593 6.14 19.02 22.10
CA GLU A 593 6.80 19.59 23.28
C GLU A 593 8.31 19.64 23.10
N ALA A 594 8.90 18.60 22.51
CA ALA A 594 10.33 18.54 22.23
C ALA A 594 10.76 19.64 21.25
N PHE A 595 9.98 19.87 20.19
CA PHE A 595 10.26 20.94 19.22
C PHE A 595 10.11 22.32 19.87
N LYS A 596 9.01 22.57 20.58
CA LYS A 596 8.78 23.85 21.30
C LYS A 596 9.88 24.19 22.30
N LEU A 597 10.52 23.18 22.89
CA LEU A 597 11.58 23.32 23.89
C LEU A 597 12.97 23.50 23.26
N MET A 598 13.25 22.83 22.14
CA MET A 598 14.58 22.75 21.53
C MET A 598 14.82 23.68 20.34
N GLU A 599 13.76 24.20 19.72
CA GLU A 599 13.83 25.09 18.55
C GLU A 599 14.28 26.52 18.90
N ASP A 600 13.96 27.02 20.11
CA ASP A 600 14.33 28.38 20.56
C ASP A 600 15.44 28.31 21.60
N ALA A 601 16.63 28.85 21.26
CA ALA A 601 17.79 28.91 22.16
C ALA A 601 17.50 29.50 23.53
N ARG A 602 16.47 30.37 23.68
CA ARG A 602 16.08 30.96 24.96
C ARG A 602 15.34 29.98 25.88
N ARG A 603 14.74 28.93 25.31
CA ARG A 603 13.92 27.92 26.01
C ARG A 603 14.70 26.64 26.30
N VAL A 604 15.79 26.40 25.58
CA VAL A 604 16.66 25.25 25.78
C VAL A 604 17.13 25.20 27.24
N PRO A 605 16.84 24.11 27.97
CA PRO A 605 17.28 23.97 29.35
C PRO A 605 18.81 23.96 29.44
N ARG A 606 19.34 24.54 30.52
CA ARG A 606 20.79 24.63 30.74
C ARG A 606 21.41 23.23 30.71
N ASN A 607 22.52 23.09 29.99
CA ASN A 607 23.27 21.84 29.78
C ASN A 607 22.50 20.73 29.02
N CYS A 608 21.35 21.03 28.42
CA CYS A 608 20.64 20.06 27.58
C CYS A 608 21.38 19.87 26.25
N LYS A 609 21.80 18.64 25.95
CA LYS A 609 22.48 18.31 24.69
C LYS A 609 21.56 17.71 23.65
N GLN A 610 20.51 17.03 24.09
CA GLN A 610 19.47 16.43 23.26
C GLN A 610 18.28 16.05 24.14
N CYS A 611 17.10 15.92 23.54
CA CYS A 611 15.97 15.25 24.17
C CYS A 611 15.45 14.09 23.34
N ILE A 612 14.73 13.20 24.01
CA ILE A 612 14.18 11.98 23.44
C ILE A 612 12.69 11.92 23.73
N THR A 613 11.92 11.54 22.73
CA THR A 613 10.47 11.34 22.84
C THR A 613 10.10 9.91 23.20
N LEU A 614 8.86 9.68 23.66
CA LEU A 614 8.34 8.32 23.89
C LEU A 614 8.35 7.47 22.61
N GLN A 615 8.24 8.11 21.44
CA GLN A 615 8.31 7.45 20.13
C GLN A 615 9.76 7.16 19.68
N GLY A 616 10.76 7.62 20.45
CA GLY A 616 12.18 7.42 20.15
C GLY A 616 12.77 8.45 19.20
N ASP A 617 12.10 9.58 18.98
CA ASP A 617 12.67 10.70 18.21
C ASP A 617 13.75 11.38 19.02
N THR A 618 14.85 11.73 18.36
CA THR A 618 15.95 12.47 18.98
C THR A 618 15.97 13.88 18.44
N VAL A 619 15.85 14.86 19.33
CA VAL A 619 15.86 16.28 19.00
C VAL A 619 17.07 16.94 19.65
N TYR A 620 17.85 17.66 18.85
CA TYR A 620 19.01 18.42 19.32
C TYR A 620 18.67 19.92 19.35
N PRO A 621 19.18 20.67 20.32
CA PRO A 621 18.83 22.08 20.52
C PRO A 621 19.50 23.05 19.53
N ASP A 622 18.86 24.21 19.33
CA ASP A 622 19.44 25.42 18.72
C ASP A 622 20.77 25.80 19.45
N PRO A 623 21.86 26.16 18.73
CA PRO A 623 21.96 26.59 17.32
C PRO A 623 22.10 25.49 16.28
N ASN A 624 22.32 24.25 16.68
CA ASN A 624 22.45 23.11 15.76
C ASN A 624 21.21 22.24 15.82
N TYR A 625 20.04 22.87 15.64
CA TYR A 625 18.75 22.20 15.72
C TYR A 625 18.64 21.13 14.63
N ARG A 626 18.42 19.88 15.05
CA ARG A 626 18.23 18.72 14.16
C ARG A 626 17.31 17.71 14.82
N VAL A 627 16.48 17.08 13.99
CA VAL A 627 15.50 16.08 14.41
C VAL A 627 15.78 14.79 13.65
N TYR A 628 15.82 13.67 14.38
CA TYR A 628 15.86 12.34 13.80
C TYR A 628 14.64 11.56 14.29
N GLY A 629 13.82 11.10 13.34
CA GLY A 629 12.64 10.30 13.63
C GLY A 629 12.99 8.94 14.21
N GLY A 630 12.24 8.51 15.21
CA GLY A 630 12.30 7.17 15.80
C GLY A 630 11.79 6.10 14.83
N ARG A 631 12.09 4.82 15.14
CA ARG A 631 11.52 3.71 14.37
C ARG A 631 10.02 3.56 14.69
N PRO A 632 9.14 3.44 13.68
CA PRO A 632 7.73 3.17 13.91
C PRO A 632 7.52 1.88 14.71
N GLY A 633 6.65 1.91 15.74
CA GLY A 633 6.33 0.73 16.54
C GLY A 633 7.44 0.29 17.51
N LEU A 634 8.19 1.23 18.08
CA LEU A 634 9.29 0.97 19.01
C LEU A 634 8.86 0.10 20.20
N LYS A 635 9.46 -1.09 20.34
CA LYS A 635 9.27 -2.00 21.48
C LYS A 635 10.59 -2.23 22.20
N ALA A 636 10.54 -2.39 23.52
CA ALA A 636 11.71 -2.80 24.31
C ALA A 636 12.05 -4.25 23.96
N ARG A 637 13.31 -4.54 23.62
CA ARG A 637 13.78 -5.86 23.18
C ARG A 637 14.73 -6.50 24.18
N VAL A 638 15.34 -5.71 25.08
CA VAL A 638 16.42 -6.13 25.96
C VAL A 638 16.23 -5.66 27.40
N LEU A 639 15.84 -4.40 27.63
CA LEU A 639 15.67 -3.87 28.98
C LEU A 639 14.33 -4.30 29.58
N GLN A 640 14.37 -4.96 30.74
CA GLN A 640 13.19 -5.37 31.52
C GLN A 640 12.18 -6.27 30.75
N VAL A 641 12.61 -6.90 29.66
CA VAL A 641 11.81 -7.82 28.84
C VAL A 641 12.02 -9.25 29.34
N SER A 642 10.94 -10.00 29.56
CA SER A 642 11.06 -11.43 29.83
C SER A 642 11.52 -12.20 28.59
N THR A 643 12.22 -13.32 28.75
CA THR A 643 12.57 -14.19 27.61
C THR A 643 11.35 -14.55 26.76
N ALA A 644 10.20 -14.81 27.40
CA ALA A 644 8.93 -15.10 26.75
C ALA A 644 8.34 -13.93 25.95
N GLU A 645 8.50 -12.69 26.42
CA GLU A 645 8.04 -11.50 25.72
C GLU A 645 8.96 -11.15 24.54
N ALA A 646 10.28 -11.29 24.71
CA ALA A 646 11.25 -11.14 23.61
C ALA A 646 11.04 -12.19 22.52
N ILE A 647 10.69 -13.43 22.87
CA ILE A 647 10.33 -14.47 21.92
C ILE A 647 9.06 -14.09 21.15
N ARG A 648 7.99 -13.68 21.85
CA ARG A 648 6.73 -13.24 21.21
C ARG A 648 6.93 -12.07 20.25
N GLN A 649 7.68 -11.05 20.67
CA GLN A 649 7.98 -9.91 19.80
C GLN A 649 8.78 -10.31 18.56
N LEU A 650 9.78 -11.18 18.69
CA LEU A 650 10.54 -11.69 17.54
C LEU A 650 9.70 -12.60 16.65
N GLU A 651 8.73 -13.34 17.21
CA GLU A 651 7.75 -14.12 16.45
C GLU A 651 6.85 -13.21 15.61
N ASP A 652 6.33 -12.13 16.21
CA ASP A 652 5.53 -11.11 15.51
C ASP A 652 6.34 -10.43 14.39
N GLU A 653 7.57 -9.96 14.70
CA GLU A 653 8.48 -9.37 13.70
C GLU A 653 8.74 -10.36 12.55
N THR A 654 9.02 -11.62 12.89
CA THR A 654 9.28 -12.67 11.90
C THR A 654 8.03 -12.98 11.06
N ALA A 655 6.83 -12.88 11.62
CA ALA A 655 5.57 -13.07 10.90
C ALA A 655 5.30 -11.92 9.92
N ILE A 656 5.54 -10.67 10.33
CA ILE A 656 5.40 -9.48 9.48
C ILE A 656 6.37 -9.58 8.30
N THR A 657 7.66 -9.81 8.55
CA THR A 657 8.66 -9.92 7.47
C THR A 657 8.39 -11.14 6.57
N GLN A 658 7.79 -12.22 7.08
CA GLN A 658 7.35 -13.35 6.25
C GLN A 658 6.24 -12.95 5.28
N GLU A 659 5.31 -12.09 5.69
CA GLU A 659 4.25 -11.59 4.80
C GLU A 659 4.83 -10.63 3.75
N GLU A 660 5.75 -9.74 4.14
CA GLU A 660 6.51 -8.90 3.20
C GLU A 660 7.29 -9.74 2.18
N LEU A 661 7.91 -10.84 2.63
CA LEU A 661 8.59 -11.77 1.73
C LEU A 661 7.62 -12.42 0.74
N LYS A 662 6.41 -12.82 1.17
CA LYS A 662 5.40 -13.37 0.24
C LYS A 662 5.03 -12.35 -0.83
N ASN A 663 4.81 -11.10 -0.43
CA ASN A 663 4.50 -10.01 -1.35
C ASN A 663 5.65 -9.76 -2.34
N ALA A 664 6.89 -9.70 -1.84
CA ALA A 664 8.09 -9.52 -2.67
C ALA A 664 8.28 -10.69 -3.66
N ILE A 665 8.02 -11.94 -3.23
CA ILE A 665 8.05 -13.12 -4.11
C ILE A 665 6.96 -13.04 -5.18
N ALA A 666 5.76 -12.57 -4.84
CA ALA A 666 4.67 -12.43 -5.80
C ALA A 666 5.02 -11.41 -6.90
N VAL A 667 5.56 -10.25 -6.51
CA VAL A 667 6.06 -9.22 -7.43
C VAL A 667 7.19 -9.75 -8.30
N HIS A 668 8.20 -10.39 -7.70
CA HIS A 668 9.30 -11.01 -8.45
C HIS A 668 8.80 -12.04 -9.47
N SER A 669 7.88 -12.92 -9.07
CA SER A 669 7.27 -13.92 -9.95
C SER A 669 6.51 -13.28 -11.12
N ASP A 670 5.74 -12.21 -10.89
CA ASP A 670 5.00 -11.52 -11.95
C ASP A 670 5.94 -10.87 -12.97
N VAL A 671 6.94 -10.11 -12.50
CA VAL A 671 7.95 -9.49 -13.35
C VAL A 671 8.77 -10.54 -14.10
N HIS A 672 9.14 -11.64 -13.43
CA HIS A 672 9.85 -12.75 -14.06
C HIS A 672 9.03 -13.42 -15.18
N LYS A 673 7.71 -13.61 -14.98
CA LYS A 673 6.80 -14.12 -16.03
C LYS A 673 6.72 -13.16 -17.22
N LYS A 674 6.61 -11.85 -16.97
CA LYS A 674 6.62 -10.82 -18.02
C LYS A 674 7.94 -10.82 -18.81
N LEU A 675 9.07 -10.85 -18.11
CA LEU A 675 10.40 -10.94 -18.72
C LEU A 675 10.56 -12.22 -19.57
N LYS A 676 10.08 -13.38 -19.08
CA LYS A 676 10.12 -14.65 -19.83
C LYS A 676 9.27 -14.60 -21.12
N ARG A 677 8.13 -13.92 -21.11
CA ARG A 677 7.30 -13.71 -22.31
C ARG A 677 8.01 -12.78 -23.31
N ALA A 678 8.45 -11.60 -22.86
CA ALA A 678 9.15 -10.62 -23.70
C ALA A 678 10.43 -11.20 -24.33
N THR A 679 11.23 -11.93 -23.56
CA THR A 679 12.42 -12.63 -24.08
C THR A 679 12.09 -13.72 -25.08
N SER A 680 10.97 -14.44 -24.91
CA SER A 680 10.52 -15.43 -25.89
C SER A 680 10.03 -14.77 -27.18
N GLU A 681 9.35 -13.63 -27.10
CA GLU A 681 8.88 -12.87 -28.27
C GLU A 681 10.06 -12.27 -29.04
N LEU A 682 11.02 -11.67 -28.32
CA LEU A 682 12.25 -11.16 -28.90
C LEU A 682 13.01 -12.25 -29.66
N ARG A 683 13.14 -13.46 -29.09
CA ARG A 683 13.75 -14.61 -29.78
C ARG A 683 13.03 -15.00 -31.06
N LYS A 684 11.69 -14.99 -31.08
CA LYS A 684 10.91 -15.29 -32.29
C LYS A 684 11.16 -14.25 -33.38
N VAL A 685 11.19 -12.96 -33.01
CA VAL A 685 11.49 -11.87 -33.93
C VAL A 685 12.94 -11.96 -34.43
N ASP A 686 13.90 -12.31 -33.57
CA ASP A 686 15.29 -12.54 -33.97
C ASP A 686 15.42 -13.71 -34.97
N GLU A 687 14.69 -14.80 -34.76
CA GLU A 687 14.63 -15.93 -35.70
C GLU A 687 14.00 -15.53 -37.04
N GLU A 688 12.93 -14.74 -37.03
CA GLU A 688 12.29 -14.20 -38.23
C GLU A 688 13.24 -13.25 -39.00
N ILE A 689 13.91 -12.34 -38.30
CA ILE A 689 14.94 -11.46 -38.89
C ILE A 689 16.09 -12.31 -39.45
N GLY A 690 16.51 -13.37 -38.74
CA GLY A 690 17.52 -14.31 -39.23
C GLY A 690 17.11 -15.00 -40.52
N LYS A 691 15.85 -15.46 -40.61
CA LYS A 691 15.27 -16.04 -41.83
C LYS A 691 15.22 -15.02 -42.96
N LEU A 692 14.72 -13.81 -42.72
CA LEU A 692 14.65 -12.74 -43.72
C LEU A 692 16.04 -12.28 -44.18
N ARG A 693 17.02 -12.18 -43.27
CA ARG A 693 18.43 -11.91 -43.64
C ARG A 693 19.01 -13.02 -44.49
N SER A 694 18.74 -14.29 -44.15
CA SER A 694 19.17 -15.43 -44.95
C SER A 694 18.51 -15.42 -46.34
N LEU A 695 17.24 -15.03 -46.42
CA LEU A 695 16.49 -14.91 -47.67
C LEU A 695 17.03 -13.76 -48.52
N ARG A 696 17.30 -12.61 -47.92
CA ARG A 696 17.96 -11.46 -48.56
C ARG A 696 19.34 -11.82 -49.12
N VAL A 697 20.15 -12.56 -48.35
CA VAL A 697 21.47 -13.06 -48.81
C VAL A 697 21.29 -14.06 -49.95
N LYS A 698 20.32 -14.97 -49.87
CA LYS A 698 19.99 -15.92 -50.94
C LYS A 698 19.55 -15.20 -52.21
N LEU A 699 18.61 -14.26 -52.13
CA LEU A 699 18.13 -13.44 -53.24
C LEU A 699 19.29 -12.66 -53.88
N ASN A 700 20.12 -11.99 -53.08
CA ASN A 700 21.31 -11.30 -53.59
C ASN A 700 22.32 -12.25 -54.26
N SER A 701 22.55 -13.45 -53.69
CA SER A 701 23.43 -14.46 -54.29
C SER A 701 22.85 -15.05 -55.57
N SER A 702 21.54 -15.23 -55.65
CA SER A 702 20.83 -15.70 -56.85
C SER A 702 20.83 -14.65 -57.96
N MET A 703 20.66 -13.37 -57.62
CA MET A 703 20.82 -12.26 -58.57
C MET A 703 22.27 -12.13 -59.05
N SER A 704 23.25 -12.31 -58.17
CA SER A 704 24.67 -12.36 -58.56
C SER A 704 24.94 -13.55 -59.49
N GLY A 705 24.45 -14.75 -59.15
CA GLY A 705 24.63 -15.95 -59.95
C GLY A 705 23.90 -15.90 -61.30
N LEU A 706 22.76 -15.21 -61.40
CA LEU A 706 22.09 -14.94 -62.68
C LEU A 706 22.88 -13.94 -63.52
N ARG A 707 23.49 -12.92 -62.90
CA ARG A 707 24.43 -11.99 -63.56
C ARG A 707 25.70 -12.70 -64.03
N ASP A 708 26.22 -13.66 -63.26
CA ASP A 708 27.41 -14.45 -63.60
C ASP A 708 27.12 -15.48 -64.72
N LYS A 709 25.93 -16.10 -64.73
CA LYS A 709 25.48 -17.01 -65.80
C LYS A 709 25.33 -16.34 -67.17
N MET A 710 25.22 -15.02 -67.22
CA MET A 710 25.23 -14.27 -68.49
C MET A 710 26.63 -14.18 -69.12
N ALA A 711 27.71 -14.53 -68.41
CA ALA A 711 29.09 -14.29 -68.82
C ALA A 711 29.88 -15.55 -69.27
N GLN A 712 29.32 -16.75 -69.20
CA GLN A 712 30.06 -17.99 -69.52
C GLN A 712 29.19 -19.00 -70.29
N TYR A 713 29.34 -19.06 -71.62
CA TYR A 713 28.87 -20.19 -72.43
C TYR A 713 29.83 -20.50 -73.59
N GLU A 714 30.68 -21.51 -73.39
CA GLU A 714 31.33 -22.44 -74.35
C GLU A 714 31.88 -23.59 -73.46
N THR A 715 31.91 -24.89 -73.76
CA THR A 715 31.93 -25.66 -75.02
C THR A 715 31.53 -27.15 -74.76
N ASP A 716 31.42 -27.89 -75.88
CA ASP A 716 31.00 -29.29 -76.18
C ASP A 716 31.54 -30.51 -75.39
N PHE A 717 30.86 -31.66 -75.53
CA PHE A 717 31.37 -32.92 -76.13
C PHE A 717 30.35 -34.09 -75.97
N ALA A 718 29.53 -34.37 -76.98
CA ALA A 718 28.41 -35.32 -76.91
C ALA A 718 28.29 -36.27 -78.12
N ARG A 719 29.40 -36.85 -78.57
CA ARG A 719 29.41 -37.73 -79.75
C ARG A 719 29.81 -39.20 -79.49
N VAL A 720 30.26 -39.54 -78.29
CA VAL A 720 30.81 -40.89 -77.99
C VAL A 720 29.72 -41.90 -77.55
N PHE A 721 28.62 -41.46 -76.93
CA PHE A 721 27.67 -42.36 -76.25
C PHE A 721 26.57 -43.00 -77.12
N LYS A 722 26.36 -42.55 -78.37
CA LYS A 722 25.25 -43.05 -79.21
C LYS A 722 25.50 -44.44 -79.85
N LYS A 723 26.69 -45.04 -79.69
CA LYS A 723 27.04 -46.30 -80.38
C LYS A 723 26.95 -47.56 -79.49
N GLU A 724 27.02 -47.42 -78.16
CA GLU A 724 26.97 -48.56 -77.22
C GLU A 724 25.53 -48.99 -76.85
N LEU A 725 24.54 -48.10 -76.99
CA LEU A 725 23.15 -48.40 -76.66
C LEU A 725 22.53 -49.45 -77.58
N THR A 726 22.90 -49.45 -78.86
CA THR A 726 22.29 -50.32 -79.88
C THR A 726 22.68 -51.79 -79.75
N GLU A 727 23.84 -52.13 -79.16
CA GLU A 727 24.31 -53.52 -79.04
C GLU A 727 23.69 -54.29 -77.86
N LEU A 728 23.15 -53.58 -76.87
CA LEU A 728 22.55 -54.19 -75.67
C LEU A 728 21.08 -54.62 -75.87
N GLU A 729 20.36 -53.97 -76.78
CA GLU A 729 18.92 -54.20 -76.98
C GLU A 729 18.62 -55.51 -77.74
N GLU A 730 19.53 -55.98 -78.59
CA GLU A 730 19.35 -57.21 -79.37
C GLU A 730 19.48 -58.49 -78.50
N LYS A 731 20.34 -58.50 -77.49
CA LYS A 731 20.55 -59.67 -76.61
C LYS A 731 19.38 -59.95 -75.68
N LEU A 732 18.59 -58.93 -75.34
CA LEU A 732 17.45 -59.04 -74.41
C LEU A 732 16.25 -59.79 -75.02
N GLN A 733 16.06 -59.71 -76.35
CA GLN A 733 14.93 -60.32 -77.05
C GLN A 733 14.99 -61.86 -77.08
N LEU A 734 16.19 -62.43 -77.15
CA LEU A 734 16.38 -63.88 -77.30
C LEU A 734 16.01 -64.67 -76.04
N GLU A 735 16.41 -64.19 -74.86
CA GLU A 735 16.19 -64.89 -73.58
C GLU A 735 14.71 -64.87 -73.15
N LYS A 736 13.94 -63.83 -73.49
CA LYS A 736 12.50 -63.73 -73.20
C LYS A 736 11.64 -64.76 -73.95
N LYS A 737 12.13 -65.31 -75.06
CA LYS A 737 11.42 -66.37 -75.80
C LYS A 737 11.47 -67.72 -75.07
N ARG A 738 12.62 -68.03 -74.47
CA ARG A 738 12.88 -69.31 -73.76
C ARG A 738 12.10 -69.44 -72.45
N GLU A 739 11.80 -68.33 -71.77
CA GLU A 739 10.97 -68.31 -70.55
C GLU A 739 9.52 -68.75 -70.82
N LYS A 740 8.96 -68.37 -71.98
CA LYS A 740 7.55 -68.63 -72.32
C LYS A 740 7.26 -70.12 -72.58
N GLU A 741 8.20 -70.86 -73.14
CA GLU A 741 8.04 -72.29 -73.46
C GLU A 741 8.07 -73.17 -72.20
N LEU A 742 8.92 -72.85 -71.22
CA LEU A 742 8.99 -73.56 -69.93
C LEU A 742 7.77 -73.28 -69.03
N ALA A 743 7.14 -72.11 -69.16
CA ALA A 743 5.97 -71.74 -68.37
C ALA A 743 4.72 -72.57 -68.73
N THR A 744 4.58 -72.99 -69.99
CA THR A 744 3.44 -73.80 -70.45
C THR A 744 3.48 -75.23 -69.92
N GLU A 745 4.65 -75.87 -69.85
CA GLU A 745 4.78 -77.25 -69.36
C GLU A 745 4.53 -77.40 -67.85
N ILE A 746 4.97 -76.42 -67.04
CA ILE A 746 4.73 -76.42 -65.57
C ILE A 746 3.23 -76.28 -65.25
N SER A 747 2.48 -75.57 -66.10
CA SER A 747 1.04 -75.34 -65.93
C SER A 747 0.22 -76.63 -66.05
N GLU A 748 0.60 -77.53 -66.97
CA GLU A 748 -0.10 -78.80 -67.18
C GLU A 748 0.15 -79.82 -66.06
N LEU A 749 1.40 -79.92 -65.59
CA LEU A 749 1.76 -80.80 -64.47
C LEU A 749 1.11 -80.36 -63.14
N ARG A 750 0.97 -79.04 -62.93
CA ARG A 750 0.28 -78.48 -61.75
C ARG A 750 -1.18 -78.88 -61.68
N LYS A 751 -1.91 -78.81 -62.80
CA LYS A 751 -3.34 -79.21 -62.87
C LYS A 751 -3.54 -80.68 -62.53
N SER A 752 -2.63 -81.56 -62.97
CA SER A 752 -2.68 -83.00 -62.67
C SER A 752 -2.44 -83.32 -61.19
N LEU A 753 -1.50 -82.63 -60.54
CA LEU A 753 -1.23 -82.77 -59.11
C LEU A 753 -2.43 -82.34 -58.25
N GLU A 754 -3.05 -81.22 -58.61
CA GLU A 754 -4.16 -80.61 -57.88
C GLU A 754 -5.39 -81.52 -57.85
N THR A 755 -5.68 -82.24 -58.94
CA THR A 755 -6.79 -83.22 -58.98
C THR A 755 -6.60 -84.41 -58.03
N LYS A 756 -5.36 -84.89 -57.83
CA LYS A 756 -5.08 -86.02 -56.94
C LYS A 756 -4.95 -85.61 -55.47
N GLU A 757 -4.57 -84.36 -55.20
CA GLU A 757 -4.60 -83.78 -53.85
C GLU A 757 -6.02 -83.63 -53.32
N ILE A 758 -6.96 -83.22 -54.17
CA ILE A 758 -8.39 -83.09 -53.84
C ILE A 758 -8.98 -84.46 -53.42
N GLU A 759 -8.59 -85.54 -54.09
CA GLU A 759 -9.12 -86.89 -53.83
C GLU A 759 -8.62 -87.49 -52.51
N VAL A 760 -7.36 -87.21 -52.12
CA VAL A 760 -6.80 -87.56 -50.80
C VAL A 760 -7.39 -86.72 -49.68
N LYS A 761 -7.61 -85.42 -49.90
CA LYS A 761 -8.31 -84.54 -48.95
C LYS A 761 -9.73 -85.04 -48.67
N ARG A 762 -10.48 -85.39 -49.72
CA ARG A 762 -11.87 -85.88 -49.58
C ARG A 762 -11.97 -87.13 -48.70
N CYS A 763 -11.06 -88.09 -48.84
CA CYS A 763 -11.09 -89.33 -48.06
C CYS A 763 -10.55 -89.16 -46.62
N ARG A 764 -9.64 -88.20 -46.40
CA ARG A 764 -9.16 -87.81 -45.07
C ARG A 764 -10.24 -87.09 -44.26
N GLU A 765 -10.91 -86.13 -44.90
CA GLU A 765 -11.98 -85.33 -44.29
C GLU A 765 -13.14 -86.21 -43.81
N LEU A 766 -13.50 -87.26 -44.55
CA LEU A 766 -14.56 -88.20 -44.13
C LEU A 766 -14.21 -88.97 -42.85
N THR A 767 -12.96 -89.43 -42.70
CA THR A 767 -12.52 -90.24 -41.54
C THR A 767 -12.20 -89.35 -40.32
N GLU A 768 -11.54 -88.21 -40.52
CA GLU A 768 -11.31 -87.21 -39.46
C GLU A 768 -12.63 -86.56 -39.01
N SER A 769 -13.67 -86.43 -39.86
CA SER A 769 -14.94 -85.83 -39.44
C SER A 769 -15.71 -86.61 -38.37
N ILE A 770 -15.48 -87.92 -38.26
CA ILE A 770 -16.15 -88.76 -37.26
C ILE A 770 -15.40 -88.69 -35.92
N ASP A 771 -14.06 -88.78 -35.94
CA ASP A 771 -13.22 -88.64 -34.73
C ASP A 771 -13.25 -87.21 -34.16
N ILE A 772 -13.25 -86.18 -35.01
CA ILE A 772 -13.42 -84.77 -34.62
C ILE A 772 -14.78 -84.53 -33.95
N LYS A 773 -15.81 -85.32 -34.25
CA LYS A 773 -17.13 -85.18 -33.61
C LYS A 773 -17.23 -85.96 -32.30
N ARG A 774 -16.54 -87.10 -32.17
CA ARG A 774 -16.66 -87.99 -31.00
C ARG A 774 -15.87 -87.51 -29.77
N ASP A 775 -14.60 -87.16 -29.95
CA ASP A 775 -13.69 -86.90 -28.82
C ASP A 775 -14.01 -85.62 -28.04
N PRO A 776 -14.45 -84.51 -28.67
CA PRO A 776 -14.88 -83.32 -27.94
C PRO A 776 -16.13 -83.57 -27.08
N LEU A 777 -16.99 -84.53 -27.45
CA LEU A 777 -18.20 -84.85 -26.69
C LEU A 777 -17.86 -85.65 -25.43
N LYS A 778 -16.91 -86.59 -25.49
CA LYS A 778 -16.44 -87.34 -24.31
C LYS A 778 -15.71 -86.45 -23.30
N GLU A 779 -14.92 -85.49 -23.77
CA GLU A 779 -14.22 -84.57 -22.85
C GLU A 779 -15.17 -83.54 -22.23
N LYS A 780 -16.17 -83.06 -22.98
CA LYS A 780 -17.24 -82.19 -22.43
C LYS A 780 -18.05 -82.88 -21.33
N ILE A 781 -18.34 -84.17 -21.43
CA ILE A 781 -19.02 -84.91 -20.36
C ILE A 781 -18.17 -84.92 -19.07
N ARG A 782 -16.86 -85.19 -19.15
CA ARG A 782 -15.96 -85.21 -17.96
C ARG A 782 -15.76 -83.84 -17.31
N GLU A 783 -15.82 -82.77 -18.09
CA GLU A 783 -15.78 -81.40 -17.57
C GLU A 783 -17.07 -81.07 -16.80
N LEU A 784 -18.23 -81.39 -17.38
CA LEU A 784 -19.54 -81.18 -16.76
C LEU A 784 -19.71 -81.98 -15.45
N GLU A 785 -19.19 -83.21 -15.35
CA GLU A 785 -19.21 -84.01 -14.12
C GLU A 785 -18.29 -83.49 -13.00
N ARG A 786 -17.18 -82.82 -13.35
CA ARG A 786 -16.31 -82.14 -12.38
C ARG A 786 -16.96 -80.86 -11.88
N GLU A 787 -17.58 -80.11 -12.79
CA GLU A 787 -18.31 -78.88 -12.47
C GLU A 787 -19.50 -79.16 -11.52
N LYS A 788 -20.24 -80.24 -11.75
CA LYS A 788 -21.35 -80.67 -10.89
C LYS A 788 -20.91 -80.93 -9.43
N ARG A 789 -19.81 -81.66 -9.23
CA ARG A 789 -19.29 -81.96 -7.88
C ARG A 789 -18.79 -80.72 -7.15
N ALA A 790 -18.17 -79.77 -7.86
CA ALA A 790 -17.73 -78.51 -7.28
C ALA A 790 -18.91 -77.61 -6.85
N LEU A 791 -19.99 -77.59 -7.64
CA LEU A 791 -21.21 -76.85 -7.30
C LEU A 791 -21.87 -77.38 -6.01
N GLN A 792 -21.96 -78.70 -5.85
CA GLN A 792 -22.57 -79.33 -4.67
C GLN A 792 -21.83 -79.05 -3.35
N MET A 793 -20.49 -79.07 -3.35
CA MET A 793 -19.71 -78.73 -2.15
C MET A 793 -19.88 -77.26 -1.75
N ASN A 794 -19.93 -76.34 -2.72
CA ASN A 794 -20.11 -74.92 -2.45
C ASN A 794 -21.49 -74.60 -1.87
N ASN A 795 -22.56 -75.26 -2.33
CA ASN A 795 -23.91 -75.04 -1.79
C ASN A 795 -23.99 -75.26 -0.26
N THR A 796 -23.31 -76.29 0.26
CA THR A 796 -23.29 -76.54 1.72
C THR A 796 -22.59 -75.45 2.55
N GLN A 797 -21.63 -74.74 1.96
CA GLN A 797 -20.98 -73.59 2.62
C GLN A 797 -21.88 -72.36 2.63
N TYR A 798 -22.60 -72.10 1.54
CA TYR A 798 -23.53 -70.98 1.42
C TYR A 798 -24.71 -71.08 2.40
N GLU A 799 -25.22 -72.28 2.67
CA GLU A 799 -26.27 -72.50 3.68
C GLU A 799 -25.84 -72.13 5.11
N ARG A 800 -24.55 -72.27 5.45
CA ARG A 800 -24.01 -71.82 6.75
C ARG A 800 -23.95 -70.30 6.81
N GLN A 801 -23.43 -69.66 5.76
CA GLN A 801 -23.32 -68.20 5.69
C GLN A 801 -24.68 -67.50 5.74
N LEU A 802 -25.71 -68.10 5.14
CA LEU A 802 -27.07 -67.54 5.13
C LEU A 802 -27.67 -67.45 6.56
N ARG A 803 -27.39 -68.42 7.42
CA ARG A 803 -27.80 -68.40 8.83
C ARG A 803 -27.12 -67.30 9.64
N ASP A 804 -25.85 -67.02 9.36
CA ASP A 804 -25.11 -65.96 10.06
C ASP A 804 -25.59 -64.57 9.64
N ILE A 805 -25.86 -64.37 8.35
CA ILE A 805 -26.45 -63.13 7.83
C ILE A 805 -27.84 -62.86 8.45
N GLN A 806 -28.65 -63.90 8.63
CA GLN A 806 -29.98 -63.77 9.24
C GLN A 806 -29.93 -63.29 10.69
N LYS A 807 -28.94 -63.73 11.48
CA LYS A 807 -28.72 -63.24 12.85
C LYS A 807 -28.25 -61.78 12.87
N ALA A 808 -27.34 -61.41 11.96
CA ALA A 808 -26.86 -60.04 11.85
C ALA A 808 -27.98 -59.06 11.48
N LEU A 809 -28.90 -59.47 10.60
CA LEU A 809 -30.06 -58.68 10.21
C LEU A 809 -30.96 -58.34 11.41
N GLN A 810 -31.29 -59.33 12.24
CA GLN A 810 -32.13 -59.11 13.44
C GLN A 810 -31.52 -58.10 14.42
N MET A 811 -30.19 -58.14 14.62
CA MET A 811 -29.49 -57.18 15.47
C MET A 811 -29.48 -55.76 14.89
N ALA A 812 -29.38 -55.63 13.57
CA ALA A 812 -29.43 -54.34 12.88
C ALA A 812 -30.82 -53.70 12.98
N THR A 813 -31.89 -54.49 12.81
CA THR A 813 -33.28 -54.01 12.93
C THR A 813 -33.56 -53.42 14.32
N ALA A 814 -33.14 -54.09 15.39
CA ALA A 814 -33.34 -53.61 16.76
C ALA A 814 -32.62 -52.26 17.02
N LYS A 815 -31.43 -52.06 16.45
CA LYS A 815 -30.67 -50.79 16.58
C LYS A 815 -31.35 -49.64 15.84
N VAL A 816 -31.89 -49.89 14.64
CA VAL A 816 -32.63 -48.90 13.86
C VAL A 816 -33.86 -48.39 14.64
N GLU A 817 -34.62 -49.28 15.28
CA GLU A 817 -35.80 -48.89 16.07
C GLU A 817 -35.43 -47.99 17.26
N THR A 818 -34.33 -48.29 17.96
CA THR A 818 -33.87 -47.46 19.09
C THR A 818 -33.42 -46.07 18.64
N GLN A 819 -32.68 -45.99 17.52
CA GLN A 819 -32.18 -44.73 16.99
C GLN A 819 -33.30 -43.86 16.41
N GLN A 820 -34.32 -44.46 15.80
CA GLN A 820 -35.48 -43.74 15.27
C GLN A 820 -36.19 -42.92 16.36
N ARG A 821 -36.36 -43.48 17.57
CA ARG A 821 -36.97 -42.77 18.70
C ARG A 821 -36.16 -41.55 19.15
N VAL A 822 -34.82 -41.64 19.10
CA VAL A 822 -33.92 -40.53 19.46
C VAL A 822 -34.00 -39.42 18.42
N THR A 823 -33.98 -39.78 17.13
CA THR A 823 -34.12 -38.83 16.02
C THR A 823 -35.48 -38.11 16.06
N ASP A 824 -36.58 -38.82 16.31
CA ASP A 824 -37.92 -38.24 16.41
C ASP A 824 -38.03 -37.24 17.58
N GLY A 825 -37.38 -37.53 18.71
CA GLY A 825 -37.30 -36.63 19.86
C GLY A 825 -36.47 -35.36 19.60
N ALA A 826 -35.39 -35.45 18.82
CA ALA A 826 -34.59 -34.29 18.42
C ALA A 826 -35.34 -33.39 17.43
N ILE A 827 -36.08 -33.98 16.47
CA ILE A 827 -36.91 -33.25 15.50
C ILE A 827 -37.99 -32.42 16.21
N ALA A 828 -38.67 -33.01 17.21
CA ALA A 828 -39.70 -32.31 17.96
C ALA A 828 -39.19 -31.03 18.64
N LYS A 829 -37.99 -31.08 19.25
CA LYS A 829 -37.38 -29.91 19.91
C LYS A 829 -36.93 -28.82 18.94
N ALA A 830 -36.34 -29.20 17.80
CA ALA A 830 -35.89 -28.22 16.81
C ALA A 830 -37.07 -27.49 16.14
N THR A 831 -38.16 -28.21 15.87
CA THR A 831 -39.37 -27.66 15.21
C THR A 831 -40.14 -26.68 16.10
N GLU A 832 -39.98 -26.78 17.43
CA GLU A 832 -40.58 -25.82 18.38
C GLU A 832 -39.90 -24.45 18.33
N GLN A 833 -38.61 -24.39 17.93
CA GLN A 833 -37.81 -23.16 17.95
C GLN A 833 -37.61 -22.53 16.58
N SER A 834 -37.48 -23.31 15.50
CA SER A 834 -37.29 -22.76 14.14
C SER A 834 -37.73 -23.72 13.02
N THR A 835 -37.83 -23.20 11.79
CA THR A 835 -38.12 -23.98 10.57
C THR A 835 -36.90 -24.76 10.09
N GLU A 836 -37.09 -25.88 9.39
CA GLU A 836 -36.00 -26.77 8.93
C GLU A 836 -34.88 -26.04 8.19
N GLN A 837 -33.65 -26.13 8.74
CA GLN A 837 -32.43 -25.56 8.18
C GLN A 837 -31.45 -26.68 7.80
N SER A 838 -30.82 -26.57 6.62
CA SER A 838 -29.77 -27.50 6.19
C SER A 838 -28.39 -26.95 6.58
N THR A 839 -27.63 -27.71 7.36
CA THR A 839 -26.34 -27.28 7.90
C THR A 839 -25.25 -28.29 7.59
N THR A 840 -24.05 -27.81 7.23
CA THR A 840 -22.85 -28.64 6.96
C THR A 840 -21.79 -28.57 8.06
N ARG A 841 -21.96 -27.68 9.05
CA ARG A 841 -21.02 -27.45 10.16
C ARG A 841 -21.27 -28.42 11.30
N SER A 842 -20.21 -28.82 12.00
CA SER A 842 -20.33 -29.73 13.14
C SER A 842 -20.84 -29.00 14.39
N ILE A 843 -21.47 -29.74 15.30
CA ILE A 843 -22.03 -29.21 16.56
C ILE A 843 -20.97 -28.45 17.37
N ASN A 844 -19.75 -28.98 17.47
CA ASN A 844 -18.67 -28.35 18.23
C ASN A 844 -18.18 -27.03 17.58
N GLU A 845 -18.15 -26.96 16.25
CA GLU A 845 -17.75 -25.75 15.53
C GLU A 845 -18.79 -24.63 15.76
N ILE A 846 -20.08 -24.95 15.69
CA ILE A 846 -21.16 -23.98 15.94
C ILE A 846 -21.10 -23.47 17.38
N GLN A 847 -20.92 -24.37 18.37
CA GLN A 847 -20.82 -23.97 19.78
C GLN A 847 -19.62 -23.07 20.06
N THR A 848 -18.46 -23.39 19.49
CA THR A 848 -17.24 -22.57 19.64
C THR A 848 -17.46 -21.16 19.09
N ILE A 849 -18.05 -21.04 17.89
CA ILE A 849 -18.34 -19.75 17.26
C ILE A 849 -19.35 -18.96 18.10
N MET A 850 -20.41 -19.60 18.61
CA MET A 850 -21.37 -18.94 19.49
C MET A 850 -20.72 -18.38 20.76
N GLU A 851 -19.80 -19.13 21.38
CA GLU A 851 -19.09 -18.69 22.59
C GLU A 851 -18.19 -17.48 22.33
N GLU A 852 -17.48 -17.46 21.19
CA GLU A 852 -16.68 -16.33 20.74
C GLU A 852 -17.53 -15.09 20.45
N LEU A 853 -18.66 -15.24 19.75
CA LEU A 853 -19.57 -14.13 19.45
C LEU A 853 -20.19 -13.55 20.73
N LYS A 854 -20.52 -14.40 21.70
CA LYS A 854 -21.07 -13.95 22.99
C LYS A 854 -20.07 -13.11 23.78
N ILE A 855 -18.81 -13.55 23.86
CA ILE A 855 -17.74 -12.77 24.51
C ILE A 855 -17.57 -11.40 23.82
N SER A 856 -17.68 -11.36 22.49
CA SER A 856 -17.61 -10.11 21.72
C SER A 856 -18.78 -9.17 22.02
N ILE A 857 -20.00 -9.69 22.13
CA ILE A 857 -21.20 -8.91 22.47
C ILE A 857 -21.07 -8.33 23.89
N ASP A 858 -20.72 -9.16 24.87
CA ASP A 858 -20.60 -8.74 26.29
C ASP A 858 -19.50 -7.67 26.46
N ALA A 859 -18.37 -7.82 25.77
CA ALA A 859 -17.26 -6.86 25.84
C ALA A 859 -17.61 -5.48 25.26
N VAL A 860 -18.47 -5.41 24.24
CA VAL A 860 -18.89 -4.14 23.62
C VAL A 860 -19.98 -3.45 24.46
N ASP A 861 -20.90 -4.23 25.04
CA ASP A 861 -21.95 -3.71 25.92
C ASP A 861 -21.36 -3.05 27.18
N ASP A 862 -20.34 -3.66 27.78
CA ASP A 862 -19.61 -3.11 28.93
C ASP A 862 -18.86 -1.81 28.60
N LEU A 863 -18.43 -1.63 27.36
CA LEU A 863 -17.57 -0.51 26.94
C LEU A 863 -18.35 0.71 26.45
N CYS A 864 -19.49 0.50 25.80
CA CYS A 864 -20.19 1.55 25.07
C CYS A 864 -21.50 2.04 25.72
N GLY A 865 -22.12 1.27 26.63
CA GLY A 865 -23.36 1.70 27.30
C GLY A 865 -24.56 1.83 26.35
N SER A 866 -25.53 2.69 26.67
CA SER A 866 -26.80 2.80 25.91
C SER A 866 -26.67 3.60 24.61
N LYS A 867 -27.08 3.00 23.49
CA LYS A 867 -27.09 3.58 22.12
C LYS A 867 -27.80 4.93 22.05
N ASP A 868 -28.93 5.08 22.74
CA ASP A 868 -29.73 6.31 22.72
C ASP A 868 -29.03 7.48 23.43
N HIS A 869 -28.21 7.17 24.43
CA HIS A 869 -27.45 8.18 25.16
C HIS A 869 -26.35 8.79 24.28
N ILE A 870 -25.63 7.94 23.53
CA ILE A 870 -24.55 8.38 22.62
C ILE A 870 -25.12 9.22 21.47
N ARG A 871 -26.27 8.86 20.91
CA ARG A 871 -26.93 9.65 19.86
C ARG A 871 -27.30 11.06 20.34
N GLN A 872 -27.91 11.17 21.51
CA GLN A 872 -28.26 12.47 22.08
C GLN A 872 -27.04 13.34 22.40
N GLU A 873 -25.93 12.73 22.80
CA GLU A 873 -24.69 13.44 23.09
C GLU A 873 -24.01 13.93 21.80
N LEU A 874 -24.03 13.11 20.74
CA LEU A 874 -23.51 13.46 19.42
C LEU A 874 -24.28 14.66 18.82
N ASP A 875 -25.61 14.63 18.84
CA ASP A 875 -26.44 15.71 18.29
C ASP A 875 -26.16 17.06 18.97
N LYS A 876 -26.03 17.06 20.31
CA LYS A 876 -25.68 18.26 21.10
C LYS A 876 -24.28 18.79 20.77
N LYS A 877 -23.34 17.92 20.41
CA LYS A 877 -21.97 18.30 20.06
C LYS A 877 -21.89 18.83 18.64
N LEU A 878 -22.66 18.26 17.71
CA LEU A 878 -22.78 18.74 16.33
C LEU A 878 -23.39 20.13 16.24
N GLU A 879 -24.44 20.42 17.03
CA GLU A 879 -25.05 21.75 17.11
C GLU A 879 -24.02 22.80 17.57
N LYS A 880 -23.30 22.51 18.67
CA LYS A 880 -22.23 23.40 19.16
C LYS A 880 -21.08 23.57 18.17
N TYR A 881 -20.76 22.55 17.40
CA TYR A 881 -19.70 22.62 16.38
C TYR A 881 -20.11 23.53 15.22
N GLY A 882 -21.38 23.51 14.81
CA GLY A 882 -21.94 24.43 13.82
C GLY A 882 -21.81 25.90 14.26
N ASP A 883 -22.23 26.21 15.48
CA ASP A 883 -22.16 27.58 16.03
C ASP A 883 -20.71 28.13 16.05
N ILE A 884 -19.72 27.28 16.33
CA ILE A 884 -18.31 27.66 16.39
C ILE A 884 -17.72 27.87 14.98
N ILE A 885 -18.14 27.08 13.99
CA ILE A 885 -17.74 27.26 12.58
C ILE A 885 -18.25 28.59 12.05
N ASP A 886 -19.52 28.91 12.27
CA ASP A 886 -20.11 30.15 11.77
C ASP A 886 -19.39 31.38 12.35
N PHE A 887 -19.02 31.32 13.64
CA PHE A 887 -18.18 32.34 14.27
C PHE A 887 -16.78 32.41 13.65
N SER A 888 -16.11 31.28 13.42
CA SER A 888 -14.76 31.23 12.84
C SER A 888 -14.74 31.78 11.40
N VAL A 889 -15.71 31.40 10.57
CA VAL A 889 -15.84 31.86 9.19
C VAL A 889 -16.15 33.36 9.13
N ALA A 890 -16.99 33.86 10.04
CA ALA A 890 -17.25 35.29 10.17
C ALA A 890 -15.98 36.07 10.57
N ALA A 891 -15.18 35.53 11.49
CA ALA A 891 -13.92 36.13 11.92
C ALA A 891 -12.84 36.13 10.81
N GLU A 892 -12.72 35.04 10.04
CA GLU A 892 -11.77 34.95 8.92
C GLU A 892 -12.15 35.90 7.77
N LYS A 893 -13.42 36.00 7.41
CA LYS A 893 -13.91 36.99 6.44
C LYS A 893 -13.67 38.43 6.89
N SER A 894 -13.71 38.70 8.19
CA SER A 894 -13.40 40.03 8.72
C SER A 894 -11.91 40.35 8.60
N ASN A 895 -11.02 39.37 8.79
CA ASN A 895 -9.57 39.55 8.67
C ASN A 895 -9.10 39.65 7.21
N GLU A 896 -9.64 38.83 6.29
CA GLU A 896 -9.25 38.88 4.88
C GLU A 896 -9.64 40.20 4.19
N ASN A 897 -10.71 40.84 4.66
CA ASN A 897 -11.11 42.16 4.18
C ASN A 897 -10.25 43.32 4.71
N GLU A 898 -9.37 43.10 5.70
CA GLU A 898 -8.45 44.12 6.21
C GLU A 898 -7.08 44.13 5.47
N ASP A 899 -6.74 43.08 4.70
CA ASP A 899 -5.39 42.92 4.13
C ASP A 899 -5.13 43.59 2.76
N LEU A 900 -6.07 44.38 2.19
CA LEU A 900 -5.82 45.26 1.03
C LEU A 900 -6.69 46.54 1.11
N PRO A 901 -6.16 47.78 0.91
CA PRO A 901 -4.89 48.18 0.32
C PRO A 901 -4.01 49.04 1.26
N GLY A 902 -2.95 48.47 1.82
CA GLY A 902 -1.93 49.21 2.59
C GLY A 902 -0.54 49.27 1.94
N SER A 903 -0.31 48.54 0.85
CA SER A 903 1.04 48.31 0.29
C SER A 903 1.43 49.21 -0.89
N SER A 904 0.74 50.33 -1.11
CA SER A 904 1.03 51.26 -2.22
C SER A 904 1.10 52.74 -1.83
N LEU A 905 1.63 53.05 -0.64
CA LEU A 905 2.06 54.41 -0.30
C LEU A 905 3.48 54.38 0.29
N ASN A 906 4.46 54.13 -0.59
CA ASN A 906 5.83 54.60 -0.37
C ASN A 906 5.87 56.11 -0.67
N PHE A 907 6.14 56.91 0.35
CA PHE A 907 6.66 58.27 0.24
C PHE A 907 8.13 58.28 0.63
#